data_AF-A0A078KVE2-F1
#
_entry.id   AF-A0A078KVE2-F1
#
_cell.length_a   1.000
_cell.length_b   1.000
_cell.length_c   1.000
_cell.angle_alpha   90.00
_cell.angle_beta   90.00
_cell.angle_gamma   90.00
#
_symmetry.space_group_name_H-M   'P 1'
#
loop_
_entity.id
_entity.type
_entity.pdbx_description
1 polymer ?
#
loop_
_entity_poly.entity_id
_entity_poly.type
_entity_poly.pdbx_seq_one_letter_code
_entity_poly.pdbx_strand_id
1 'polypeptide(L)'
;MSLKLKQKGIFDGKILYKDVNNPGENDCGFYSFAMGLINIIQRDLAKGNNAPEQLRILNAVSNAKNKYTADDFTNFSYNLRNRADRALLSKLKSDLRQILHNQYLQEIYHNSVYIEGRADGLSSSMPFVQFLEVFNSYHHKARIAKKWNLLYQNEELKHFAKQLAYDLADERDPFLLNRAAERAFLEDLYGEDYLDQTMVPWKETLAVQPNEQLELAQADKDLLAKFKKFQMVVEDFYTSRLSHRHLEQGFPYKREALLYARELRERKRALKHQQVKILLGDELLDQDDLEAETLYYQIVDAENNVVRVYSPYFEQSYQLADAKAQDLIKQVSAHLSVDEELTIDNDIPDLFKQLLAKANDTIDQEIILKSVPDKFLELYAKSEFNLGLDQLDDEQQLRIGEVSRLLNLGLTVPLSYPAKENLRSLKAVELQIQETSIIANALAYIKEDREWLATDHDLKYLADLFKVHLEILENGRNTERSRGANPFARPRITINNLGNYHWTTRLSVGYQTSKDSLKYAGWVYKKATLDKEEIKALLLTYTTGFISFFGRAHLQKANELIARCNDEQSSVADIMTDFRGYMYAQEYIPGDSFLKRFEYLDARHRTIEDVLLTKRDIERVFANYIHSGYIRNHLVEARRIIGDCRDPEMDINEICLAIEDYVEKTQFNSDSSFMDCVREVRDLKQFADRHEVDDEHSLPLNSIF
;
A
#
# COMPACT_ATOMS: atom_id res chain seq x y z
N MET A 1 -15.28 -11.83 -52.34
CA MET A 1 -16.17 -12.08 -51.17
C MET A 1 -15.76 -11.13 -50.05
N SER A 2 -16.48 -10.02 -49.84
CA SER A 2 -16.25 -9.11 -48.72
C SER A 2 -17.26 -9.39 -47.61
N LEU A 3 -16.80 -9.88 -46.46
CA LEU A 3 -17.62 -9.99 -45.26
C LEU A 3 -17.82 -8.60 -44.65
N LYS A 4 -19.01 -8.03 -44.84
CA LYS A 4 -19.50 -6.89 -44.06
C LYS A 4 -19.92 -7.41 -42.68
N LEU A 5 -19.08 -7.20 -41.67
CA LEU A 5 -19.48 -7.33 -40.26
C LEU A 5 -20.45 -6.20 -39.92
N LYS A 6 -21.72 -6.55 -39.67
CA LYS A 6 -22.70 -5.67 -39.03
C LYS A 6 -22.24 -5.42 -37.59
N GLN A 7 -21.75 -4.22 -37.30
CA GLN A 7 -21.58 -3.75 -35.92
C GLN A 7 -22.95 -3.49 -35.32
N LYS A 8 -23.32 -4.26 -34.29
CA LYS A 8 -24.45 -4.00 -33.40
C LYS A 8 -24.00 -2.93 -32.41
N GLY A 9 -24.60 -1.75 -32.46
CA GLY A 9 -24.25 -0.62 -31.62
C GLY A 9 -24.79 -0.77 -30.20
N ILE A 10 -23.90 -1.01 -29.25
CA ILE A 10 -24.06 -0.66 -27.84
C ILE A 10 -22.95 0.36 -27.59
N PHE A 11 -23.30 1.64 -27.51
CA PHE A 11 -22.38 2.72 -27.15
C PHE A 11 -22.54 3.00 -25.65
N ASP A 12 -21.92 2.16 -24.82
CA ASP A 12 -21.55 2.57 -23.47
C ASP A 12 -20.67 3.82 -23.58
N GLY A 13 -20.81 4.78 -22.66
CA GLY A 13 -20.04 6.03 -22.60
C GLY A 13 -18.53 5.82 -22.55
N LYS A 14 -17.92 5.48 -23.69
CA LYS A 14 -16.52 5.16 -23.82
C LYS A 14 -15.71 6.43 -23.59
N ILE A 15 -14.88 6.39 -22.55
CA ILE A 15 -13.75 7.31 -22.41
C ILE A 15 -12.98 7.26 -23.73
N LEU A 16 -12.80 8.41 -24.38
CA LEU A 16 -11.92 8.49 -25.53
C LEU A 16 -10.50 8.38 -25.03
N TYR A 17 -9.85 7.33 -25.51
CA TYR A 17 -8.44 7.15 -25.32
C TYR A 17 -7.72 7.56 -26.60
N LYS A 18 -6.65 8.32 -26.45
CA LYS A 18 -5.69 8.61 -27.50
C LYS A 18 -4.37 8.00 -27.09
N ASP A 19 -3.93 7.00 -27.84
CA ASP A 19 -2.57 6.48 -27.69
C ASP A 19 -1.60 7.50 -28.30
N VAL A 20 -0.66 7.96 -27.48
CA VAL A 20 0.36 8.94 -27.83
C VAL A 20 1.72 8.26 -27.80
N ASN A 21 2.44 8.43 -28.90
CA ASN A 21 3.80 7.94 -29.04
C ASN A 21 4.78 8.92 -28.36
N ASN A 22 5.96 8.45 -27.96
CA ASN A 22 7.04 9.24 -27.39
C ASN A 22 8.29 9.22 -28.31
N PRO A 23 9.36 10.00 -28.01
CA PRO A 23 10.56 10.07 -28.86
C PRO A 23 11.28 8.73 -29.11
N GLY A 24 11.10 7.72 -28.25
CA GLY A 24 11.49 6.34 -28.53
C GLY A 24 12.97 5.96 -28.33
N GLU A 25 13.75 6.73 -27.58
CA GLU A 25 15.22 6.59 -27.52
C GLU A 25 15.70 5.64 -26.39
N ASN A 26 15.26 4.38 -26.38
CA ASN A 26 15.47 3.41 -25.27
C ASN A 26 14.94 3.84 -23.88
N ASP A 27 14.37 5.03 -23.78
CA ASP A 27 13.79 5.60 -22.55
C ASP A 27 12.26 5.67 -22.62
N CYS A 28 11.65 4.91 -23.53
CA CYS A 28 10.22 5.02 -23.82
C CYS A 28 9.34 4.77 -22.59
N GLY A 29 9.78 3.97 -21.62
CA GLY A 29 9.06 3.77 -20.35
C GLY A 29 8.95 5.05 -19.54
N PHE A 30 10.08 5.73 -19.28
CA PHE A 30 10.12 7.02 -18.58
C PHE A 30 9.36 8.11 -19.32
N TYR A 31 9.52 8.22 -20.64
CA TYR A 31 8.74 9.17 -21.42
C TYR A 31 7.24 8.88 -21.35
N SER A 32 6.86 7.60 -21.39
CA SER A 32 5.44 7.24 -21.33
C SER A 32 4.83 7.59 -19.97
N PHE A 33 5.56 7.36 -18.90
CA PHE A 33 5.16 7.77 -17.55
C PHE A 33 5.08 9.30 -17.43
N ALA A 34 6.11 10.02 -17.90
CA ALA A 34 6.15 11.48 -17.88
C ALA A 34 4.97 12.11 -18.64
N MET A 35 4.61 11.58 -19.80
CA MET A 35 3.41 12.02 -20.55
C MET A 35 2.12 11.78 -19.77
N GLY A 36 2.01 10.65 -19.07
CA GLY A 36 0.87 10.37 -18.18
C GLY A 36 0.80 11.37 -17.02
N LEU A 37 1.94 11.68 -16.41
CA LEU A 37 2.07 12.65 -15.32
C LEU A 37 1.69 14.07 -15.79
N ILE A 38 2.17 14.49 -16.97
CA ILE A 38 1.77 15.76 -17.59
C ILE A 38 0.25 15.80 -17.78
N ASN A 39 -0.37 14.71 -18.24
CA ASN A 39 -1.82 14.67 -18.46
C ASN A 39 -2.62 14.88 -17.18
N ILE A 40 -2.18 14.27 -16.07
CA ILE A 40 -2.78 14.44 -14.75
C ILE A 40 -2.64 15.90 -14.30
N ILE A 41 -1.43 16.45 -14.35
CA ILE A 41 -1.16 17.84 -13.94
C ILE A 41 -1.99 18.83 -14.77
N GLN A 42 -2.04 18.68 -16.09
CA GLN A 42 -2.84 19.53 -16.97
C GLN A 42 -4.34 19.48 -16.64
N ARG A 43 -4.87 18.29 -16.32
CA ARG A 43 -6.28 18.11 -15.96
C ARG A 43 -6.63 18.82 -14.67
N ASP A 44 -5.76 18.75 -13.67
CA ASP A 44 -6.01 19.40 -12.39
C ASP A 44 -5.83 20.93 -12.48
N LEU A 45 -4.85 21.41 -13.25
CA LEU A 45 -4.74 22.84 -13.59
C LEU A 45 -6.00 23.34 -14.30
N ALA A 46 -6.55 22.58 -15.24
CA ALA A 46 -7.77 22.94 -15.96
C ALA A 46 -9.02 23.00 -15.08
N LYS A 47 -9.02 22.33 -13.91
CA LYS A 47 -10.06 22.46 -12.87
C LYS A 47 -9.86 23.69 -11.97
N GLY A 48 -8.82 24.50 -12.21
CA GLY A 48 -8.48 25.65 -11.39
C GLY A 48 -7.59 25.33 -10.18
N ASN A 49 -7.06 24.12 -10.07
CA ASN A 49 -6.10 23.79 -9.01
C ASN A 49 -4.72 24.35 -9.38
N ASN A 50 -4.31 25.46 -8.79
CA ASN A 50 -3.05 26.14 -9.08
C ASN A 50 -1.79 25.37 -8.63
N ALA A 51 -1.94 24.32 -7.81
CA ALA A 51 -0.83 23.50 -7.33
C ALA A 51 -1.22 22.02 -7.26
N PRO A 52 -1.35 21.32 -8.41
CA PRO A 52 -1.65 19.90 -8.44
C PRO A 52 -0.69 19.10 -7.57
N GLU A 53 -1.19 18.09 -6.86
CA GLU A 53 -0.39 17.30 -5.92
C GLU A 53 0.84 16.70 -6.59
N GLN A 54 0.69 16.17 -7.80
CA GLN A 54 1.77 15.57 -8.58
C GLN A 54 2.85 16.59 -8.93
N LEU A 55 2.49 17.86 -9.18
CA LEU A 55 3.43 18.95 -9.41
C LEU A 55 4.19 19.32 -8.12
N ARG A 56 3.49 19.33 -6.98
CA ARG A 56 4.12 19.56 -5.67
C ARG A 56 5.12 18.46 -5.33
N ILE A 57 4.73 17.19 -5.50
CA ILE A 57 5.60 16.03 -5.29
C ILE A 57 6.82 16.16 -6.21
N LEU A 58 6.62 16.36 -7.52
CA LEU A 58 7.70 16.49 -8.49
C LEU A 58 8.72 17.57 -8.10
N ASN A 59 8.24 18.74 -7.65
CA ASN A 59 9.10 19.83 -7.19
C ASN A 59 9.77 19.58 -5.83
N ALA A 60 9.24 18.69 -5.00
CA ALA A 60 9.82 18.33 -3.71
C ALA A 60 10.92 17.27 -3.87
N VAL A 61 10.72 16.30 -4.79
CA VAL A 61 11.66 15.19 -5.00
C VAL A 61 12.67 15.43 -6.12
N SER A 62 12.43 16.41 -6.99
CA SER A 62 13.39 16.77 -8.04
C SER A 62 14.51 17.64 -7.45
N ASN A 63 15.75 17.23 -7.68
CA ASN A 63 16.95 18.03 -7.39
C ASN A 63 17.17 19.16 -8.42
N ALA A 64 16.22 19.41 -9.32
CA ALA A 64 16.38 20.41 -10.35
C ALA A 64 16.55 21.80 -9.73
N LYS A 65 17.66 22.47 -10.08
CA LYS A 65 17.89 23.90 -9.79
C LYS A 65 16.71 24.78 -10.25
N ASN A 66 15.98 24.32 -11.26
CA ASN A 66 14.77 24.97 -11.77
C ASN A 66 13.55 24.10 -11.47
N LYS A 67 12.73 24.57 -10.52
CA LYS A 67 11.40 24.01 -10.24
C LYS A 67 10.50 24.12 -11.47
N TYR A 68 9.60 23.16 -11.59
CA TYR A 68 8.53 23.16 -12.58
C TYR A 68 7.42 24.12 -12.17
N THR A 69 6.86 24.81 -13.16
CA THR A 69 5.77 25.78 -13.03
C THR A 69 4.51 25.26 -13.70
N ALA A 70 3.34 25.83 -13.39
CA ALA A 70 2.09 25.50 -14.07
C ALA A 70 2.17 25.77 -15.60
N ASP A 71 2.90 26.79 -16.01
CA ASP A 71 3.06 27.17 -17.42
C ASP A 71 3.83 26.14 -18.24
N ASP A 72 4.78 25.45 -17.61
CA ASP A 72 5.54 24.35 -18.24
C ASP A 72 4.58 23.26 -18.74
N PHE A 73 3.53 22.94 -17.97
CA PHE A 73 2.57 21.90 -18.32
C PHE A 73 1.41 22.41 -19.15
N THR A 74 0.90 23.61 -18.90
CA THR A 74 -0.31 24.13 -19.55
C THR A 74 -0.16 24.22 -21.07
N ASN A 75 1.05 24.52 -21.55
CA ASN A 75 1.35 24.66 -22.98
C ASN A 75 1.78 23.35 -23.66
N PHE A 76 1.91 22.24 -22.92
CA PHE A 76 2.36 20.98 -23.47
C PHE A 76 1.31 20.37 -24.40
N SER A 77 1.66 20.20 -25.68
CA SER A 77 0.71 19.85 -26.74
C SER A 77 0.74 18.38 -27.17
N TYR A 78 1.62 17.58 -26.57
CA TYR A 78 1.94 16.21 -27.00
C TYR A 78 2.41 16.14 -28.47
N ASN A 79 2.91 17.25 -29.02
CA ASN A 79 3.45 17.31 -30.37
C ASN A 79 4.97 17.18 -30.28
N LEU A 80 5.49 15.98 -30.50
CA LEU A 80 6.93 15.72 -30.43
C LEU A 80 7.78 16.48 -31.46
N ARG A 81 7.16 17.14 -32.45
CA ARG A 81 7.89 18.07 -33.33
C ARG A 81 8.18 19.41 -32.64
N ASN A 82 7.38 19.78 -31.64
CA ASN A 82 7.60 20.96 -30.83
C ASN A 82 8.87 20.77 -29.98
N ARG A 83 9.79 21.73 -30.08
CA ARG A 83 11.04 21.73 -29.33
C ARG A 83 10.80 21.91 -27.82
N ALA A 84 9.81 22.70 -27.43
CA ALA A 84 9.46 22.91 -26.03
C ALA A 84 8.93 21.62 -25.39
N ASP A 85 7.99 20.92 -26.06
CA ASP A 85 7.47 19.63 -25.58
C ASP A 85 8.62 18.61 -25.41
N ARG A 86 9.52 18.51 -26.39
CA ARG A 86 10.68 17.61 -26.27
C ARG A 86 11.62 18.00 -25.12
N ALA A 87 11.88 19.30 -24.94
CA ALA A 87 12.74 19.78 -23.87
C ALA A 87 12.13 19.46 -22.48
N LEU A 88 10.82 19.69 -22.30
CA LEU A 88 10.14 19.36 -21.05
C LEU A 88 10.18 17.85 -20.79
N LEU A 89 9.87 17.02 -21.79
CA LEU A 89 9.93 15.57 -21.65
C LEU A 89 11.34 15.08 -21.31
N SER A 90 12.37 15.64 -21.94
CA SER A 90 13.75 15.28 -21.65
C SER A 90 14.13 15.64 -20.21
N LYS A 91 13.70 16.81 -19.72
CA LYS A 91 13.90 17.25 -18.34
C LYS A 91 13.18 16.31 -17.37
N LEU A 92 11.90 16.04 -17.59
CA LEU A 92 11.11 15.13 -16.75
C LEU A 92 11.72 13.72 -16.71
N LYS A 93 12.13 13.18 -17.86
CA LYS A 93 12.82 11.89 -17.93
C LYS A 93 14.05 11.87 -17.04
N SER A 94 14.94 12.86 -17.20
CA SER A 94 16.17 12.96 -16.40
C SER A 94 15.87 13.04 -14.90
N ASP A 95 14.86 13.82 -14.52
CA ASP A 95 14.47 13.95 -13.11
C ASP A 95 13.87 12.66 -12.56
N LEU A 96 13.02 11.95 -13.31
CA LEU A 96 12.46 10.65 -12.91
C LEU A 96 13.55 9.60 -12.70
N ARG A 97 14.59 9.60 -13.56
CA ARG A 97 15.78 8.75 -13.39
C ARG A 97 16.57 9.09 -12.13
N GLN A 98 16.77 10.37 -11.86
CA GLN A 98 17.47 10.83 -10.65
C GLN A 98 16.69 10.46 -9.38
N ILE A 99 15.37 10.56 -9.41
CA ILE A 99 14.49 10.15 -8.31
C ILE A 99 14.66 8.64 -8.05
N LEU A 100 14.59 7.81 -9.09
CA LEU A 100 14.80 6.36 -8.95
C LEU A 100 16.20 5.99 -8.46
N HIS A 101 17.24 6.67 -8.95
CA HIS A 101 18.59 6.50 -8.46
C HIS A 101 18.65 6.72 -6.94
N ASN A 102 18.09 7.84 -6.46
CA ASN A 102 18.09 8.17 -5.05
C ASN A 102 17.28 7.15 -4.25
N GLN A 103 16.15 6.68 -4.78
CA GLN A 103 15.38 5.63 -4.15
C GLN A 103 16.18 4.35 -3.99
N TYR A 104 16.88 3.89 -5.04
CA TYR A 104 17.68 2.67 -4.96
C TYR A 104 18.77 2.76 -3.89
N LEU A 105 19.39 3.93 -3.74
CA LEU A 105 20.32 4.15 -2.63
C LEU A 105 19.63 4.10 -1.26
N GLN A 106 18.45 4.70 -1.12
CA GLN A 106 17.67 4.66 0.12
C GLN A 106 17.19 3.25 0.46
N GLU A 107 16.76 2.48 -0.53
CA GLU A 107 16.32 1.09 -0.37
C GLU A 107 17.47 0.20 0.10
N ILE A 108 18.66 0.36 -0.48
CA ILE A 108 19.87 -0.32 0.00
C ILE A 108 20.16 0.08 1.44
N TYR A 109 20.17 1.38 1.75
CA TYR A 109 20.45 1.88 3.10
C TYR A 109 19.48 1.34 4.14
N HIS A 110 18.17 1.43 3.88
CA HIS A 110 17.16 0.94 4.80
C HIS A 110 17.23 -0.57 4.99
N ASN A 111 17.50 -1.32 3.92
CA ASN A 111 17.61 -2.77 3.98
C ASN A 111 18.96 -3.26 4.52
N SER A 112 20.02 -2.44 4.52
CA SER A 112 21.32 -2.76 5.11
C SER A 112 21.41 -2.45 6.60
N VAL A 113 20.65 -1.45 7.09
CA VAL A 113 20.64 -1.07 8.51
C VAL A 113 19.77 -2.03 9.35
N TYR A 114 18.81 -2.73 8.74
CA TYR A 114 17.86 -3.62 9.44
C TYR A 114 18.41 -5.02 9.76
N ILE A 115 19.72 -5.17 9.94
CA ILE A 115 20.38 -6.45 10.26
C ILE A 115 20.43 -6.65 11.78
N GLU A 116 19.26 -6.65 12.43
CA GLU A 116 19.08 -7.32 13.74
C GLU A 116 18.79 -8.82 13.50
N GLY A 117 19.69 -9.51 12.81
CA GLY A 117 19.65 -10.97 12.64
C GLY A 117 18.60 -11.52 11.66
N ARG A 118 17.77 -10.70 11.00
CA ARG A 118 16.88 -11.18 9.92
C ARG A 118 17.57 -11.09 8.56
N ALA A 119 17.58 -12.22 7.86
CA ALA A 119 18.36 -12.50 6.66
C ALA A 119 17.82 -11.90 5.36
N ASP A 120 16.69 -11.20 5.41
CA ASP A 120 15.80 -11.03 4.27
C ASP A 120 15.68 -9.59 3.77
N GLY A 121 16.12 -8.58 4.53
CA GLY A 121 16.01 -7.17 4.16
C GLY A 121 16.59 -6.87 2.78
N LEU A 122 17.89 -7.14 2.58
CA LEU A 122 18.55 -6.82 1.30
C LEU A 122 18.07 -7.72 0.15
N SER A 123 17.63 -8.94 0.42
CA SER A 123 17.10 -9.85 -0.61
C SER A 123 15.83 -9.32 -1.30
N SER A 124 15.13 -8.38 -0.65
CA SER A 124 13.99 -7.67 -1.24
C SER A 124 14.39 -6.43 -2.04
N SER A 125 15.65 -5.97 -1.89
CA SER A 125 16.16 -4.77 -2.54
C SER A 125 16.35 -5.00 -4.04
N MET A 126 15.67 -4.21 -4.88
CA MET A 126 15.78 -4.35 -6.33
C MET A 126 17.25 -4.23 -6.85
N PRO A 127 18.06 -3.26 -6.38
CA PRO A 127 19.50 -3.24 -6.67
C PRO A 127 20.24 -4.54 -6.35
N PHE A 128 20.00 -5.12 -5.18
CA PHE A 128 20.68 -6.34 -4.77
C PHE A 128 20.20 -7.56 -5.57
N VAL A 129 18.90 -7.67 -5.83
CA VAL A 129 18.33 -8.71 -6.71
C VAL A 129 19.00 -8.65 -8.09
N GLN A 130 19.13 -7.45 -8.65
CA GLN A 130 19.80 -7.28 -9.94
C GLN A 130 21.28 -7.68 -9.86
N PHE A 131 22.00 -7.33 -8.80
CA PHE A 131 23.38 -7.75 -8.62
C PHE A 131 23.50 -9.27 -8.54
N LEU A 132 22.62 -9.90 -7.75
CA LEU A 132 22.58 -11.34 -7.55
C LEU A 132 22.30 -12.08 -8.86
N GLU A 133 21.45 -11.55 -9.73
CA GLU A 133 21.24 -12.08 -11.08
C GLU A 133 22.53 -12.04 -11.92
N VAL A 134 23.29 -10.93 -11.87
CA VAL A 134 24.57 -10.79 -12.58
C VAL A 134 25.58 -11.80 -12.05
N PHE A 135 25.74 -11.89 -10.73
CA PHE A 135 26.59 -12.88 -10.07
C PHE A 135 26.23 -14.31 -10.45
N ASN A 136 24.94 -14.68 -10.33
CA ASN A 136 24.44 -16.02 -10.66
C ASN A 136 24.58 -16.36 -12.15
N SER A 137 24.59 -15.36 -13.03
CA SER A 137 24.85 -15.57 -14.46
C SER A 137 26.27 -16.08 -14.73
N TYR A 138 27.23 -15.74 -13.87
CA TYR A 138 28.60 -16.25 -13.93
C TYR A 138 28.76 -17.53 -13.13
N HIS A 139 28.25 -17.57 -11.90
CA HIS A 139 28.41 -18.72 -10.99
C HIS A 139 27.66 -19.97 -11.49
N HIS A 140 26.37 -19.84 -11.79
CA HIS A 140 25.51 -20.95 -12.22
C HIS A 140 25.34 -21.05 -13.73
N LYS A 141 26.00 -20.16 -14.51
CA LYS A 141 25.72 -19.99 -15.95
C LYS A 141 24.24 -19.72 -16.23
N ALA A 142 23.56 -19.08 -15.28
CA ALA A 142 22.14 -18.75 -15.40
C ALA A 142 21.92 -17.77 -16.55
N ARG A 143 20.75 -17.89 -17.22
CA ARG A 143 20.35 -16.91 -18.23
C ARG A 143 19.90 -15.64 -17.52
N ILE A 144 20.60 -14.54 -17.78
CA ILE A 144 20.19 -13.21 -17.35
C ILE A 144 19.53 -12.45 -18.50
N ALA A 145 18.47 -11.73 -18.19
CA ALA A 145 17.81 -10.84 -19.15
C ALA A 145 18.59 -9.53 -19.25
N LYS A 146 19.79 -9.57 -19.85
CA LYS A 146 20.82 -8.51 -19.88
C LYS A 146 20.27 -7.09 -20.09
N LYS A 147 19.29 -6.95 -20.99
CA LYS A 147 18.67 -5.66 -21.35
C LYS A 147 17.89 -5.00 -20.21
N TRP A 148 17.41 -5.78 -19.24
CA TRP A 148 16.51 -5.38 -18.16
C TRP A 148 17.16 -5.43 -16.79
N ASN A 149 18.48 -5.64 -16.75
CA ASN A 149 19.27 -5.59 -15.53
C ASN A 149 20.25 -4.42 -15.64
N LEU A 150 20.02 -3.38 -14.84
CA LEU A 150 20.72 -2.08 -14.91
C LEU A 150 22.20 -2.29 -14.65
N LEU A 151 22.45 -3.08 -13.62
CA LEU A 151 23.75 -3.45 -13.12
C LEU A 151 24.57 -4.22 -14.15
N TYR A 152 23.95 -5.07 -14.97
CA TYR A 152 24.63 -5.79 -16.06
C TYR A 152 25.24 -4.87 -17.13
N GLN A 153 24.78 -3.63 -17.25
CA GLN A 153 25.28 -2.67 -18.26
C GLN A 153 26.63 -2.05 -17.88
N ASN A 154 27.07 -2.20 -16.63
CA ASN A 154 28.34 -1.68 -16.15
C ASN A 154 29.44 -2.77 -16.27
N GLU A 155 30.54 -2.46 -16.99
CA GLU A 155 31.64 -3.41 -17.21
C GLU A 155 32.44 -3.72 -15.93
N GLU A 156 32.65 -2.73 -15.07
CA GLU A 156 33.37 -2.91 -13.80
C GLU A 156 32.60 -3.82 -12.85
N LEU A 157 31.28 -3.61 -12.74
CA LEU A 157 30.41 -4.48 -11.96
C LEU A 157 30.36 -5.90 -12.51
N LYS A 158 30.33 -6.07 -13.85
CA LYS A 158 30.43 -7.40 -14.44
C LYS A 158 31.73 -8.09 -14.11
N HIS A 159 32.84 -7.36 -14.12
CA HIS A 159 34.14 -7.89 -13.71
C HIS A 159 34.14 -8.29 -12.24
N PHE A 160 33.63 -7.41 -11.37
CA PHE A 160 33.46 -7.65 -9.93
C PHE A 160 32.62 -8.90 -9.64
N ALA A 161 31.41 -8.98 -10.19
CA ALA A 161 30.53 -10.13 -10.01
C ALA A 161 31.12 -11.43 -10.59
N LYS A 162 31.85 -11.34 -11.70
CA LYS A 162 32.55 -12.49 -12.30
C LYS A 162 33.70 -12.96 -11.40
N GLN A 163 34.50 -12.05 -10.87
CA GLN A 163 35.60 -12.38 -9.96
C GLN A 163 35.06 -13.05 -8.69
N LEU A 164 34.03 -12.46 -8.07
CA LEU A 164 33.34 -13.05 -6.92
C LEU A 164 32.80 -14.47 -7.22
N ALA A 165 32.22 -14.68 -8.40
CA ALA A 165 31.76 -16.00 -8.82
C ALA A 165 32.92 -17.01 -9.03
N TYR A 166 34.12 -16.57 -9.40
CA TYR A 166 35.29 -17.43 -9.44
C TYR A 166 35.80 -17.77 -8.05
N ASP A 167 35.85 -16.78 -7.15
CA ASP A 167 36.33 -16.96 -5.79
C ASP A 167 35.42 -17.91 -4.98
N LEU A 168 34.14 -17.96 -5.33
CA LEU A 168 33.13 -18.85 -4.73
C LEU A 168 32.84 -20.11 -5.55
N ALA A 169 33.64 -20.44 -6.57
CA ALA A 169 33.32 -21.53 -7.51
C ALA A 169 33.15 -22.93 -6.89
N ASP A 170 33.76 -23.16 -5.72
CA ASP A 170 33.67 -24.42 -4.98
C ASP A 170 32.46 -24.47 -4.03
N GLU A 171 31.83 -23.34 -3.73
CA GLU A 171 30.65 -23.28 -2.89
C GLU A 171 29.41 -23.76 -3.66
N ARG A 172 28.66 -24.68 -3.05
CA ARG A 172 27.49 -25.34 -3.66
C ARG A 172 26.21 -25.02 -2.93
N ASP A 173 26.28 -24.57 -1.68
CA ASP A 173 25.13 -24.22 -0.89
C ASP A 173 24.57 -22.86 -1.36
N PRO A 174 23.33 -22.80 -1.88
CA PRO A 174 22.73 -21.55 -2.35
C PRO A 174 22.58 -20.49 -1.26
N PHE A 175 22.40 -20.90 0.01
CA PHE A 175 22.32 -19.99 1.13
C PHE A 175 23.67 -19.32 1.39
N LEU A 176 24.75 -20.10 1.42
CA LEU A 176 26.10 -19.57 1.62
C LEU A 176 26.54 -18.67 0.46
N LEU A 177 26.19 -19.03 -0.78
CA LEU A 177 26.45 -18.19 -1.97
C LEU A 177 25.73 -16.84 -1.89
N ASN A 178 24.43 -16.84 -1.59
CA ASN A 178 23.66 -15.61 -1.48
C ASN A 178 24.19 -14.71 -0.36
N ARG A 179 24.61 -15.29 0.77
CA ARG A 179 25.20 -14.54 1.88
C ARG A 179 26.58 -13.98 1.56
N ALA A 180 27.41 -14.73 0.85
CA ALA A 180 28.69 -14.23 0.38
C ALA A 180 28.51 -13.10 -0.64
N ALA A 181 27.52 -13.21 -1.53
CA ALA A 181 27.16 -12.15 -2.47
C ALA A 181 26.61 -10.90 -1.77
N GLU A 182 25.75 -11.06 -0.77
CA GLU A 182 25.25 -9.97 0.08
C GLU A 182 26.38 -9.26 0.81
N ARG A 183 27.29 -10.02 1.44
CA ARG A 183 28.46 -9.49 2.11
C ARG A 183 29.31 -8.65 1.15
N ALA A 184 29.71 -9.22 0.02
CA ALA A 184 30.52 -8.53 -0.99
C ALA A 184 29.83 -7.27 -1.53
N PHE A 185 28.49 -7.31 -1.66
CA PHE A 185 27.70 -6.16 -2.09
C PHE A 185 27.76 -5.01 -1.07
N LEU A 186 27.60 -5.30 0.21
CA LEU A 186 27.68 -4.31 1.27
C LEU A 186 29.12 -3.83 1.54
N GLU A 187 30.11 -4.71 1.41
CA GLU A 187 31.54 -4.40 1.51
C GLU A 187 31.97 -3.38 0.45
N ASP A 188 31.54 -3.54 -0.80
CA ASP A 188 31.83 -2.56 -1.86
C ASP A 188 31.13 -1.22 -1.60
N LEU A 189 29.92 -1.23 -1.04
CA LEU A 189 29.16 -0.01 -0.77
C LEU A 189 29.68 0.79 0.43
N TYR A 190 30.05 0.13 1.52
CA TYR A 190 30.31 0.77 2.82
C TYR A 190 31.71 0.49 3.38
N GLY A 191 32.45 -0.46 2.80
CA GLY A 191 33.77 -0.89 3.26
C GLY A 191 33.75 -2.07 4.23
N GLU A 192 34.90 -2.73 4.36
CA GLU A 192 35.11 -3.85 5.29
C GLU A 192 34.88 -3.41 6.75
N ASP A 193 35.37 -2.22 7.12
CA ASP A 193 35.25 -1.67 8.48
C ASP A 193 33.79 -1.56 8.96
N TYR A 194 32.84 -1.37 8.03
CA TYR A 194 31.41 -1.32 8.35
C TYR A 194 30.85 -2.70 8.70
N LEU A 195 31.23 -3.73 7.94
CA LEU A 195 30.73 -5.09 8.18
C LEU A 195 31.27 -5.67 9.48
N ASP A 196 32.53 -5.38 9.83
CA ASP A 196 33.10 -5.83 11.09
C ASP A 196 32.41 -5.21 12.32
N GLN A 197 31.75 -4.06 12.16
CA GLN A 197 31.01 -3.38 13.23
C GLN A 197 29.53 -3.76 13.30
N THR A 198 28.94 -4.24 12.20
CA THR A 198 27.49 -4.41 12.07
C THR A 198 27.04 -5.84 11.77
N MET A 199 27.91 -6.65 11.18
CA MET A 199 27.66 -8.07 10.99
C MET A 199 28.38 -8.87 12.08
N VAL A 200 27.61 -9.55 12.93
CA VAL A 200 28.15 -10.56 13.84
C VAL A 200 29.02 -11.54 13.02
N PRO A 201 30.26 -11.85 13.46
CA PRO A 201 31.14 -12.77 12.75
C PRO A 201 30.45 -14.13 12.49
N TRP A 202 29.92 -14.31 11.29
CA TRP A 202 29.13 -15.49 10.92
C TRP A 202 29.94 -16.80 10.96
N LYS A 203 31.27 -16.70 10.80
CA LYS A 203 32.18 -17.84 11.00
C LYS A 203 32.16 -18.33 12.45
N GLU A 204 31.92 -17.47 13.42
CA GLU A 204 31.80 -17.84 14.84
C GLU A 204 30.40 -18.41 15.12
N THR A 205 29.35 -17.90 14.48
CA THR A 205 27.98 -18.43 14.62
C THR A 205 27.81 -19.83 14.00
N LEU A 206 28.57 -20.16 12.95
CA LEU A 206 28.59 -21.50 12.34
C LEU A 206 29.66 -22.44 12.95
N ALA A 207 30.65 -21.90 13.68
CA ALA A 207 31.66 -22.71 14.36
C ALA A 207 31.18 -23.34 15.69
N VAL A 208 29.98 -22.99 16.16
CA VAL A 208 29.37 -23.66 17.32
C VAL A 208 28.88 -25.06 16.93
N GLN A 209 29.79 -26.02 17.14
CA GLN A 209 29.63 -27.47 17.33
C GLN A 209 29.15 -28.33 16.13
N PRO A 210 30.09 -28.85 15.30
CA PRO A 210 29.83 -29.91 14.31
C PRO A 210 29.21 -31.19 14.90
N ASN A 211 29.42 -31.45 16.19
CA ASN A 211 28.95 -32.67 16.85
C ASN A 211 27.44 -32.64 17.15
N GLU A 212 26.87 -31.47 17.46
CA GLU A 212 25.44 -31.33 17.73
C GLU A 212 24.61 -31.32 16.45
N GLN A 213 25.15 -30.74 15.36
CA GLN A 213 24.54 -30.83 14.02
C GLN A 213 24.57 -32.26 13.47
N LEU A 214 25.59 -33.06 13.81
CA LEU A 214 25.66 -34.48 13.43
C LEU A 214 24.59 -35.30 14.17
N GLU A 215 24.34 -35.03 15.45
CA GLU A 215 23.27 -35.68 16.23
C GLU A 215 21.87 -35.28 15.74
N LEU A 216 21.67 -34.00 15.40
CA LEU A 216 20.44 -33.48 14.78
C LEU A 216 20.18 -34.10 13.40
N ALA A 217 21.20 -34.18 12.54
CA ALA A 217 21.08 -34.80 11.22
C ALA A 217 20.81 -36.31 11.29
N GLN A 218 21.37 -36.98 12.31
CA GLN A 218 21.11 -38.41 12.56
C GLN A 218 19.68 -38.63 13.10
N ALA A 219 19.20 -37.75 13.98
CA ALA A 219 17.83 -37.76 14.47
C ALA A 219 16.80 -37.51 13.36
N ASP A 220 17.09 -36.60 12.43
CA ASP A 220 16.24 -36.34 11.26
C ASP A 220 16.23 -37.50 10.25
N LYS A 221 17.35 -38.22 10.08
CA LYS A 221 17.39 -39.46 9.28
C LYS A 221 16.49 -40.55 9.86
N ASP A 222 16.54 -40.75 11.17
CA ASP A 222 15.68 -41.74 11.85
C ASP A 222 14.20 -41.33 11.79
N LEU A 223 13.92 -40.03 11.88
CA LEU A 223 12.56 -39.49 11.75
C LEU A 223 12.01 -39.67 10.34
N LEU A 224 12.83 -39.38 9.32
CA LEU A 224 12.47 -39.56 7.91
C LEU A 224 12.26 -41.03 7.56
N ALA A 225 13.05 -41.94 8.15
CA ALA A 225 12.87 -43.39 8.00
C ALA A 225 11.55 -43.87 8.63
N LYS A 226 11.18 -43.36 9.83
CA LYS A 226 9.89 -43.65 10.47
C LYS A 226 8.70 -43.10 9.67
N PHE A 227 8.84 -41.89 9.12
CA PHE A 227 7.81 -41.28 8.28
C PHE A 227 7.61 -42.04 6.97
N LYS A 228 8.68 -42.44 6.28
CA LYS A 228 8.60 -43.30 5.08
C LYS A 228 7.94 -44.65 5.37
N LYS A 229 8.22 -45.24 6.54
CA LYS A 229 7.57 -46.48 6.98
C LYS A 229 6.07 -46.28 7.23
N PHE A 230 5.67 -45.15 7.82
CA PHE A 230 4.26 -44.78 7.97
C PHE A 230 3.57 -44.55 6.63
N GLN A 231 4.23 -43.85 5.70
CA GLN A 231 3.71 -43.61 4.35
C GLN A 231 3.49 -44.91 3.58
N MET A 232 4.41 -45.88 3.67
CA MET A 232 4.22 -47.22 3.08
C MET A 232 3.00 -47.94 3.66
N VAL A 233 2.76 -47.85 4.98
CA VAL A 233 1.58 -48.46 5.62
C VAL A 233 0.28 -47.80 5.16
N VAL A 234 0.28 -46.48 4.94
CA VAL A 234 -0.87 -45.74 4.40
C VAL A 234 -1.11 -46.10 2.93
N GLU A 235 -0.07 -46.22 2.12
CA GLU A 235 -0.17 -46.60 0.70
C GLU A 235 -0.62 -48.06 0.52
N ASP A 236 -0.16 -49.00 1.35
CA ASP A 236 -0.65 -50.39 1.39
C ASP A 236 -2.13 -50.46 1.81
N PHE A 237 -2.56 -49.58 2.71
CA PHE A 237 -3.96 -49.47 3.13
C PHE A 237 -4.86 -48.96 1.99
N TYR A 238 -4.38 -48.00 1.18
CA TYR A 238 -5.15 -47.49 0.03
C TYR A 238 -5.14 -48.43 -1.18
N THR A 239 -4.10 -49.25 -1.34
CA THR A 239 -3.95 -50.17 -2.48
C THR A 239 -4.57 -51.55 -2.24
N SER A 240 -4.74 -51.98 -0.99
CA SER A 240 -5.49 -53.19 -0.67
C SER A 240 -7.02 -52.94 -0.78
N ARG A 241 -7.69 -53.64 -1.69
CA ARG A 241 -9.17 -53.62 -1.87
C ARG A 241 -9.89 -54.25 -0.67
N LEU A 242 -9.80 -53.63 0.51
CA LEU A 242 -10.60 -54.02 1.66
C LEU A 242 -11.96 -53.33 1.55
N SER A 243 -12.99 -54.17 1.34
CA SER A 243 -14.38 -53.75 1.19
C SER A 243 -14.87 -52.91 2.38
N HIS A 244 -15.78 -51.98 2.08
CA HIS A 244 -16.45 -51.00 2.95
C HIS A 244 -16.83 -51.43 4.39
N ARG A 245 -16.88 -52.73 4.72
CA ARG A 245 -17.20 -53.26 6.06
C ARG A 245 -16.13 -53.04 7.13
N HIS A 246 -14.88 -52.71 6.80
CA HIS A 246 -13.85 -52.45 7.81
C HIS A 246 -13.80 -50.98 8.30
N LEU A 247 -14.56 -50.06 7.69
CA LEU A 247 -14.61 -48.66 8.13
C LEU A 247 -15.44 -48.45 9.41
N GLU A 248 -16.28 -49.41 9.79
CA GLU A 248 -17.11 -49.33 11.01
C GLU A 248 -16.40 -49.83 12.28
N GLN A 249 -15.23 -50.48 12.16
CA GLN A 249 -14.40 -50.84 13.31
C GLN A 249 -13.21 -49.87 13.35
N GLY A 250 -13.28 -48.90 14.27
CA GLY A 250 -12.43 -47.72 14.33
C GLY A 250 -10.93 -47.95 14.08
N PHE A 251 -10.33 -46.99 13.37
CA PHE A 251 -8.91 -46.90 13.03
C PHE A 251 -7.97 -47.43 14.14
N PRO A 252 -7.42 -48.65 14.04
CA PRO A 252 -6.49 -49.17 15.04
C PRO A 252 -5.21 -48.33 15.14
N TYR A 253 -4.86 -47.61 14.07
CA TYR A 253 -3.65 -46.77 13.99
C TYR A 253 -3.86 -45.30 14.37
N LYS A 254 -5.10 -44.85 14.64
CA LYS A 254 -5.37 -43.44 15.01
C LYS A 254 -4.69 -43.09 16.34
N ARG A 255 -4.69 -44.03 17.29
CA ARG A 255 -4.02 -43.85 18.58
C ARG A 255 -2.51 -43.73 18.43
N GLU A 256 -1.91 -44.58 17.59
CA GLU A 256 -0.47 -44.59 17.34
C GLU A 256 -0.01 -43.34 16.57
N ALA A 257 -0.79 -42.89 15.58
CA ALA A 257 -0.53 -41.63 14.88
C ALA A 257 -0.63 -40.40 15.79
N LEU A 258 -1.59 -40.39 16.73
CA LEU A 258 -1.73 -39.32 17.73
C LEU A 258 -0.58 -39.34 18.76
N LEU A 259 -0.15 -40.52 19.19
CA LEU A 259 1.02 -40.68 20.07
C LEU A 259 2.30 -40.22 19.37
N TYR A 260 2.48 -40.57 18.09
CA TYR A 260 3.63 -40.12 17.30
C TYR A 260 3.63 -38.60 17.07
N ALA A 261 2.48 -38.01 16.74
CA ALA A 261 2.34 -36.56 16.62
C ALA A 261 2.62 -35.84 17.94
N ARG A 262 2.28 -36.44 19.08
CA ARG A 262 2.61 -35.93 20.41
C ARG A 262 4.10 -36.01 20.70
N GLU A 263 4.74 -37.16 20.45
CA GLU A 263 6.19 -37.33 20.64
C GLU A 263 6.99 -36.34 19.78
N LEU A 264 6.57 -36.12 18.53
CA LEU A 264 7.19 -35.14 17.63
C LEU A 264 7.06 -33.71 18.17
N ARG A 265 5.89 -33.34 18.73
CA ARG A 265 5.69 -32.02 19.35
C ARG A 265 6.55 -31.83 20.59
N GLU A 266 6.63 -32.85 21.46
CA GLU A 266 7.44 -32.76 22.68
C GLU A 266 8.94 -32.69 22.36
N ARG A 267 9.43 -33.40 21.33
CA ARG A 267 10.82 -33.24 20.87
C ARG A 267 11.11 -31.89 20.22
N LYS A 268 10.18 -31.35 19.41
CA LYS A 268 10.31 -29.97 18.88
C LYS A 268 10.33 -28.92 19.99
N ARG A 269 9.55 -29.12 21.06
CA ARG A 269 9.59 -28.27 22.26
C ARG A 269 10.93 -28.36 22.98
N ALA A 270 11.45 -29.57 23.21
CA ALA A 270 12.75 -29.76 23.85
C ALA A 270 13.90 -29.14 23.04
N LEU A 271 13.89 -29.31 21.71
CA LEU A 271 14.88 -28.69 20.80
C LEU A 271 14.83 -27.16 20.83
N LYS A 272 13.63 -26.57 20.81
CA LYS A 272 13.46 -25.12 20.95
C LYS A 272 13.92 -24.62 22.31
N HIS A 273 13.60 -25.34 23.38
CA HIS A 273 14.06 -25.01 24.73
C HIS A 273 15.60 -25.07 24.83
N GLN A 274 16.23 -26.05 24.19
CA GLN A 274 17.69 -26.15 24.11
C GLN A 274 18.31 -25.03 23.26
N GLN A 275 17.70 -24.65 22.14
CA GLN A 275 18.13 -23.50 21.32
C GLN A 275 18.03 -22.17 22.09
N VAL A 276 16.94 -21.96 22.82
CA VAL A 276 16.76 -20.77 23.68
C VAL A 276 17.78 -20.76 24.81
N LYS A 277 18.08 -21.92 25.41
CA LYS A 277 19.11 -22.07 26.44
C LYS A 277 20.53 -21.77 25.92
N ILE A 278 20.83 -22.18 24.68
CA ILE A 278 22.08 -21.83 23.99
C ILE A 278 22.16 -20.32 23.70
N LEU A 279 21.04 -19.69 23.31
CA LEU A 279 20.98 -18.27 22.96
C LEU A 279 21.05 -17.33 24.17
N LEU A 280 20.52 -17.75 25.32
CA LEU A 280 20.40 -16.92 26.53
C LEU A 280 21.46 -17.23 27.60
N GLY A 281 22.19 -18.35 27.48
CA GLY A 281 23.15 -18.80 28.49
C GLY A 281 22.48 -19.42 29.72
N ASP A 282 23.20 -20.31 30.42
CA ASP A 282 22.65 -21.13 31.51
C ASP A 282 22.22 -20.31 32.75
N GLU A 283 22.75 -19.09 32.94
CA GLU A 283 22.54 -18.27 34.14
C GLU A 283 21.19 -17.50 34.16
N LEU A 284 20.51 -17.37 33.02
CA LEU A 284 19.27 -16.58 32.88
C LEU A 284 17.97 -17.35 33.17
N LEU A 285 18.06 -18.66 33.44
CA LEU A 285 16.88 -19.54 33.64
C LEU A 285 16.67 -19.99 35.09
N ASP A 286 17.49 -19.54 36.04
CA ASP A 286 17.38 -19.90 37.46
C ASP A 286 16.63 -18.84 38.32
N GLN A 287 16.01 -17.82 37.71
CA GLN A 287 15.19 -16.83 38.42
C GLN A 287 13.75 -16.76 37.88
N ASP A 288 12.81 -16.98 38.79
CA ASP A 288 11.34 -16.89 38.69
C ASP A 288 10.71 -17.39 37.38
N ASP A 289 10.35 -18.68 37.42
CA ASP A 289 9.73 -19.47 36.35
C ASP A 289 8.56 -18.80 35.59
N LEU A 290 7.90 -17.78 36.13
CA LEU A 290 6.68 -17.22 35.54
C LEU A 290 6.93 -16.24 34.37
N GLU A 291 8.04 -15.49 34.38
CA GLU A 291 8.34 -14.52 33.32
C GLU A 291 8.99 -15.19 32.09
N ALA A 292 9.88 -16.16 32.31
CA ALA A 292 10.46 -16.96 31.24
C ALA A 292 9.41 -17.84 30.55
N GLU A 293 8.44 -18.39 31.30
CA GLU A 293 7.33 -19.15 30.73
C GLU A 293 6.38 -18.25 29.92
N THR A 294 6.14 -17.01 30.37
CA THR A 294 5.31 -16.02 29.66
C THR A 294 5.94 -15.56 28.34
N LEU A 295 7.25 -15.28 28.34
CA LEU A 295 8.01 -14.94 27.13
C LEU A 295 8.07 -16.13 26.15
N TYR A 296 8.20 -17.34 26.68
CA TYR A 296 8.17 -18.60 25.92
C TYR A 296 6.81 -18.86 25.27
N TYR A 297 5.69 -18.62 25.95
CA TYR A 297 4.35 -18.76 25.36
C TYR A 297 4.07 -17.73 24.26
N GLN A 298 4.55 -16.49 24.39
CA GLN A 298 4.43 -15.46 23.36
C GLN A 298 5.18 -15.81 22.06
N ILE A 299 6.33 -16.49 22.18
CA ILE A 299 7.14 -16.93 21.03
C ILE A 299 6.56 -18.20 20.38
N VAL A 300 6.00 -19.12 21.18
CA VAL A 300 5.47 -20.40 20.68
C VAL A 300 4.10 -20.28 20.01
N ASP A 301 3.25 -19.34 20.43
CA ASP A 301 1.93 -19.10 19.82
C ASP A 301 1.99 -18.36 18.47
N ALA A 302 3.07 -17.62 18.21
CA ALA A 302 3.29 -16.95 16.91
C ALA A 302 3.53 -17.95 15.76
N GLU A 303 4.03 -19.16 16.04
CA GLU A 303 4.54 -20.06 14.98
C GLU A 303 3.67 -21.30 14.67
N ASN A 304 2.63 -21.62 15.45
CA ASN A 304 1.86 -22.86 15.25
C ASN A 304 0.34 -22.65 15.12
N ASN A 305 -0.17 -22.69 13.90
CA ASN A 305 -1.59 -22.97 13.62
C ASN A 305 -1.65 -24.11 12.59
N VAL A 306 -2.39 -25.24 12.77
CA VAL A 306 -3.82 -25.42 13.07
C VAL A 306 -4.09 -26.80 13.75
N VAL A 307 -5.05 -26.90 14.69
CA VAL A 307 -6.28 -27.76 14.71
C VAL A 307 -7.06 -27.58 16.04
N ARG A 308 -8.38 -27.39 15.90
CA ARG A 308 -9.45 -27.17 16.92
C ARG A 308 -9.57 -28.28 17.99
N VAL A 309 -9.76 -27.90 19.27
CA VAL A 309 -10.85 -28.31 20.19
C VAL A 309 -10.99 -27.22 21.27
N TYR A 310 -12.24 -26.83 21.58
CA TYR A 310 -12.65 -25.89 22.63
C TYR A 310 -12.10 -26.25 24.02
N SER A 311 -11.73 -25.23 24.82
CA SER A 311 -11.54 -25.37 26.27
C SER A 311 -12.31 -24.24 27.00
N PRO A 312 -13.25 -24.55 27.91
CA PRO A 312 -14.05 -23.56 28.66
C PRO A 312 -13.26 -22.81 29.77
N TYR A 313 -11.97 -23.07 29.93
CA TYR A 313 -11.17 -22.50 31.01
C TYR A 313 -10.74 -21.05 30.76
N PHE A 314 -10.76 -20.57 29.52
CA PHE A 314 -10.33 -19.20 29.18
C PHE A 314 -11.35 -18.14 29.64
N GLU A 315 -12.64 -18.48 29.62
CA GLU A 315 -13.73 -17.56 29.93
C GLU A 315 -13.82 -17.26 31.45
N GLN A 316 -13.47 -18.24 32.30
CA GLN A 316 -13.42 -18.04 33.76
C GLN A 316 -12.24 -17.17 34.20
N SER A 317 -11.08 -17.30 33.56
CA SER A 317 -9.92 -16.45 33.86
C SER A 317 -10.12 -15.00 33.44
N TYR A 318 -10.79 -14.78 32.30
CA TYR A 318 -11.13 -13.43 31.82
C TYR A 318 -12.16 -12.74 32.72
N GLN A 319 -13.23 -13.45 33.10
CA GLN A 319 -14.26 -12.92 34.00
C GLN A 319 -13.70 -12.60 35.41
N LEU A 320 -12.72 -13.36 35.89
CA LEU A 320 -12.07 -13.10 37.17
C LEU A 320 -11.12 -11.88 37.11
N ALA A 321 -10.46 -11.64 35.98
CA ALA A 321 -9.60 -10.49 35.77
C ALA A 321 -10.43 -9.19 35.62
N ASP A 322 -11.52 -9.25 34.86
CA ASP A 322 -12.45 -8.13 34.66
C ASP A 322 -13.15 -7.72 35.96
N ALA A 323 -13.60 -8.69 36.76
CA ALA A 323 -14.18 -8.42 38.07
C ALA A 323 -13.21 -7.73 39.04
N LYS A 324 -11.91 -8.06 38.99
CA LYS A 324 -10.88 -7.40 39.81
C LYS A 324 -10.54 -5.99 39.32
N ALA A 325 -10.55 -5.76 38.01
CA ALA A 325 -10.35 -4.43 37.44
C ALA A 325 -11.50 -3.49 37.79
N GLN A 326 -12.75 -3.96 37.72
CA GLN A 326 -13.95 -3.21 38.09
C GLN A 326 -13.97 -2.84 39.58
N ASP A 327 -13.54 -3.75 40.46
CA ASP A 327 -13.43 -3.46 41.91
C ASP A 327 -12.37 -2.38 42.20
N LEU A 328 -11.25 -2.39 41.45
CA LEU A 328 -10.20 -1.39 41.57
C LEU A 328 -10.66 0.00 41.10
N ILE A 329 -11.40 0.08 39.99
CA ILE A 329 -11.98 1.32 39.45
C ILE A 329 -12.96 1.94 40.46
N LYS A 330 -13.74 1.10 41.14
CA LYS A 330 -14.69 1.53 42.17
C LYS A 330 -14.00 2.11 43.41
N GLN A 331 -12.86 1.53 43.81
CA GLN A 331 -12.05 2.02 44.93
C GLN A 331 -11.38 3.37 44.60
N VAL A 332 -10.89 3.54 43.37
CA VAL A 332 -10.28 4.79 42.89
C VAL A 332 -11.33 5.91 42.78
N SER A 333 -12.51 5.60 42.27
CA SER A 333 -13.61 6.59 42.14
C SER A 333 -14.09 7.09 43.51
N ALA A 334 -14.11 6.21 44.53
CA ALA A 334 -14.44 6.58 45.90
C ALA A 334 -13.40 7.52 46.56
N HIS A 335 -12.13 7.48 46.12
CA HIS A 335 -11.08 8.37 46.61
C HIS A 335 -11.08 9.75 45.94
N LEU A 336 -11.64 9.86 44.73
CA LEU A 336 -11.73 11.12 43.97
C LEU A 336 -12.97 11.97 44.33
N SER A 337 -13.80 11.52 45.27
CA SER A 337 -15.09 12.14 45.62
C SER A 337 -15.04 13.07 46.85
N VAL A 338 -13.85 13.45 47.34
CA VAL A 338 -13.74 14.31 48.54
C VAL A 338 -13.51 15.76 48.13
N ASP A 339 -14.55 16.58 48.32
CA ASP A 339 -14.55 18.04 48.15
C ASP A 339 -13.64 18.72 49.18
N GLU A 340 -12.38 19.02 48.85
CA GLU A 340 -11.59 20.04 49.55
C GLU A 340 -10.78 20.90 48.57
N GLU A 341 -10.91 22.22 48.70
CA GLU A 341 -10.26 23.26 47.88
C GLU A 341 -8.72 23.19 48.00
N LEU A 342 -8.04 22.89 46.88
CA LEU A 342 -6.58 23.03 46.76
C LEU A 342 -6.21 24.36 46.12
N THR A 343 -5.28 25.08 46.74
CA THR A 343 -4.79 26.40 46.29
C THR A 343 -3.62 26.27 45.33
N ILE A 344 -3.59 27.17 44.34
CA ILE A 344 -2.98 26.99 43.01
C ILE A 344 -1.43 27.00 42.98
N ASP A 345 -0.72 27.40 44.03
CA ASP A 345 0.68 27.80 43.86
C ASP A 345 1.76 26.76 44.25
N ASN A 346 1.46 25.64 44.90
CA ASN A 346 2.53 24.71 45.33
C ASN A 346 2.36 23.23 44.94
N ASP A 347 1.18 22.80 44.47
CA ASP A 347 0.94 21.37 44.20
C ASP A 347 0.88 21.02 42.70
N ILE A 348 0.80 22.01 41.80
CA ILE A 348 0.71 21.79 40.35
C ILE A 348 1.98 21.13 39.76
N PRO A 349 3.22 21.50 40.14
CA PRO A 349 4.41 20.87 39.53
C PRO A 349 4.57 19.39 39.86
N ASP A 350 4.19 18.97 41.07
CA ASP A 350 4.27 17.58 41.48
C ASP A 350 3.04 16.77 41.06
N LEU A 351 1.85 17.39 40.98
CA LEU A 351 0.67 16.78 40.35
C LEU A 351 0.90 16.59 38.83
N PHE A 352 1.57 17.52 38.16
CA PHE A 352 1.91 17.44 36.73
C PHE A 352 2.99 16.38 36.46
N LYS A 353 3.98 16.23 37.35
CA LYS A 353 4.95 15.11 37.29
C LYS A 353 4.29 13.76 37.57
N GLN A 354 3.33 13.69 38.50
CA GLN A 354 2.59 12.46 38.80
C GLN A 354 1.60 12.10 37.68
N LEU A 355 1.02 13.10 36.99
CA LEU A 355 0.20 12.92 35.79
C LEU A 355 1.04 12.48 34.59
N LEU A 356 2.23 13.05 34.38
CA LEU A 356 3.19 12.57 33.36
C LEU A 356 3.71 11.16 33.64
N ALA A 357 3.86 10.78 34.92
CA ALA A 357 4.25 9.42 35.30
C ALA A 357 3.09 8.40 35.21
N LYS A 358 1.84 8.86 35.12
CA LYS A 358 0.63 8.02 34.97
C LYS A 358 0.03 8.03 33.56
N ALA A 359 0.29 9.06 32.75
CA ALA A 359 -0.12 9.17 31.37
C ALA A 359 0.83 8.34 30.50
N ASN A 360 0.54 7.05 30.37
CA ASN A 360 1.39 6.10 29.68
C ASN A 360 1.05 5.95 28.18
N ASP A 361 0.31 6.90 27.57
CA ASP A 361 -0.07 6.84 26.16
C ASP A 361 0.20 8.12 25.38
N THR A 362 0.67 7.93 24.14
CA THR A 362 1.24 8.91 23.21
C THR A 362 0.26 10.00 22.74
N ILE A 363 -1.05 9.72 22.77
CA ILE A 363 -2.10 10.60 22.21
C ILE A 363 -2.32 11.84 23.10
N ASP A 364 -2.27 11.69 24.42
CA ASP A 364 -2.41 12.82 25.36
C ASP A 364 -1.22 13.78 25.23
N GLN A 365 -0.03 13.28 24.91
CA GLN A 365 1.15 14.10 24.63
C GLN A 365 1.05 14.79 23.27
N GLU A 366 0.55 14.11 22.24
CA GLU A 366 0.41 14.67 20.88
C GLU A 366 -0.64 15.79 20.80
N ILE A 367 -1.75 15.68 21.55
CA ILE A 367 -2.78 16.72 21.66
C ILE A 367 -2.25 17.95 22.39
N ILE A 368 -1.48 17.77 23.48
CA ILE A 368 -0.83 18.87 24.20
C ILE A 368 0.21 19.58 23.30
N LEU A 369 0.96 18.82 22.49
CA LEU A 369 2.00 19.33 21.61
C LEU A 369 1.48 20.04 20.36
N LYS A 370 0.33 19.63 19.80
CA LYS A 370 -0.36 20.34 18.71
C LYS A 370 -0.95 21.68 19.17
N SER A 371 -1.20 21.83 20.46
CA SER A 371 -1.82 23.01 21.06
C SER A 371 -0.82 24.12 21.40
N VAL A 372 0.49 23.82 21.46
CA VAL A 372 1.53 24.76 21.88
C VAL A 372 2.83 24.56 21.09
N PRO A 373 2.95 25.15 19.87
CA PRO A 373 4.12 24.98 19.00
C PRO A 373 5.45 25.32 19.68
N ASP A 374 5.48 26.35 20.53
CA ASP A 374 6.69 26.78 21.22
C ASP A 374 7.18 25.74 22.23
N LYS A 375 6.27 25.00 22.88
CA LYS A 375 6.61 23.94 23.83
C LYS A 375 7.14 22.69 23.12
N PHE A 376 6.62 22.38 21.94
CA PHE A 376 7.17 21.34 21.08
C PHE A 376 8.60 21.67 20.64
N LEU A 377 8.84 22.89 20.18
CA LEU A 377 10.18 23.31 19.73
C LEU A 377 11.17 23.33 20.90
N GLU A 378 10.73 23.70 22.10
CA GLU A 378 11.55 23.63 23.32
C GLU A 378 11.91 22.18 23.69
N LEU A 379 10.95 21.26 23.61
CA LEU A 379 11.19 19.83 23.87
C LEU A 379 12.05 19.18 22.79
N TYR A 380 11.85 19.56 21.53
CA TYR A 380 12.69 19.11 20.42
C TYR A 380 14.14 19.60 20.60
N ALA A 381 14.35 20.88 20.90
CA ALA A 381 15.67 21.46 21.17
C ALA A 381 16.38 20.77 22.35
N LYS A 382 15.65 20.50 23.43
CA LYS A 382 16.17 19.72 24.57
C LYS A 382 16.49 18.27 24.19
N SER A 383 15.66 17.62 23.38
CA SER A 383 15.88 16.22 23.00
C SER A 383 17.02 16.02 22.00
N GLU A 384 17.21 16.98 21.09
CA GLU A 384 18.15 16.85 19.98
C GLU A 384 19.52 17.47 20.32
N PHE A 385 19.53 18.57 21.07
CA PHE A 385 20.75 19.32 21.38
C PHE A 385 21.07 19.36 22.88
N ASN A 386 20.19 18.87 23.75
CA ASN A 386 20.31 18.98 25.21
C ASN A 386 20.46 20.43 25.72
N LEU A 387 19.79 21.37 25.04
CA LEU A 387 19.85 22.81 25.30
C LEU A 387 18.44 23.43 25.31
N GLY A 388 18.29 24.54 26.02
CA GLY A 388 17.12 25.42 25.88
C GLY A 388 17.14 26.17 24.54
N LEU A 389 15.98 26.62 24.05
CA LEU A 389 15.88 27.38 22.78
C LEU A 389 16.74 28.65 22.78
N ASP A 390 16.92 29.28 23.94
CA ASP A 390 17.73 30.48 24.17
C ASP A 390 19.24 30.20 24.21
N GLN A 391 19.65 28.93 24.23
CA GLN A 391 21.03 28.48 24.30
C GLN A 391 21.56 27.93 22.97
N LEU A 392 20.71 27.89 21.95
CA LEU A 392 21.06 27.38 20.63
C LEU A 392 21.90 28.39 19.85
N ASP A 393 22.93 27.90 19.16
CA ASP A 393 23.68 28.71 18.19
C ASP A 393 22.87 28.95 16.89
N ASP A 394 23.41 29.79 15.99
CA ASP A 394 22.71 30.19 14.77
C ASP A 394 22.36 29.00 13.85
N GLU A 395 23.19 27.95 13.83
CA GLU A 395 22.96 26.76 12.99
C GLU A 395 21.85 25.87 13.59
N GLN A 396 21.87 25.70 14.91
CA GLN A 396 20.85 24.96 15.64
C GLN A 396 19.49 25.68 15.61
N GLN A 397 19.48 27.01 15.73
CA GLN A 397 18.27 27.83 15.58
C GLN A 397 17.68 27.70 14.17
N LEU A 398 18.52 27.65 13.12
CA LEU A 398 18.07 27.44 11.75
C LEU A 398 17.36 26.09 11.57
N ARG A 399 17.92 25.01 12.14
CA ARG A 399 17.32 23.67 12.13
C ARG A 399 15.98 23.62 12.87
N ILE A 400 15.88 24.25 14.04
CA ILE A 400 14.62 24.39 14.78
C ILE A 400 13.59 25.19 13.98
N GLY A 401 14.03 26.25 13.28
CA GLY A 401 13.18 27.04 12.39
C GLY A 401 12.62 26.22 11.23
N GLU A 402 13.39 25.28 10.69
CA GLU A 402 12.94 24.38 9.62
C GLU A 402 11.90 23.37 10.12
N VAL A 403 12.11 22.80 11.31
CA VAL A 403 11.12 21.94 11.99
C VAL A 403 9.82 22.69 12.26
N SER A 404 9.91 23.93 12.78
CA SER A 404 8.76 24.82 12.98
C SER A 404 8.01 25.09 11.66
N ARG A 405 8.75 25.31 10.57
CA ARG A 405 8.16 25.51 9.24
C ARG A 405 7.44 24.27 8.74
N LEU A 406 7.98 23.07 8.95
CA LEU A 406 7.35 21.81 8.54
C LEU A 406 6.06 21.54 9.32
N LEU A 407 6.05 21.80 10.63
CA LEU A 407 4.85 21.69 11.48
C LEU A 407 3.76 22.65 11.02
N ASN A 408 4.11 23.90 10.69
CA ASN A 408 3.18 24.90 10.16
C ASN A 408 2.60 24.53 8.77
N LEU A 409 3.23 23.60 8.04
CA LEU A 409 2.74 23.06 6.77
C LEU A 409 1.85 21.82 6.95
N GLY A 410 1.56 21.42 8.19
CA GLY A 410 0.75 20.23 8.49
C GLY A 410 1.46 18.90 8.19
N LEU A 411 2.78 18.92 8.07
CA LEU A 411 3.59 17.72 7.88
C LEU A 411 3.94 17.13 9.24
N THR A 412 3.69 15.84 9.42
CA THR A 412 4.09 15.12 10.64
C THR A 412 5.61 15.06 10.73
N VAL A 413 6.18 15.69 11.76
CA VAL A 413 7.58 15.50 12.15
C VAL A 413 7.59 14.32 13.14
N PRO A 414 8.16 13.16 12.80
CA PRO A 414 8.13 12.03 13.71
C PRO A 414 8.96 12.34 14.96
N LEU A 415 8.30 12.53 16.10
CA LEU A 415 8.94 12.40 17.41
C LEU A 415 9.17 10.90 17.67
N SER A 416 10.41 10.48 17.81
CA SER A 416 10.73 9.13 18.30
C SER A 416 11.38 9.23 19.67
N TYR A 417 10.78 8.70 20.75
CA TYR A 417 11.45 8.46 22.04
C TYR A 417 10.60 7.53 22.95
N PRO A 418 11.14 6.73 23.92
CA PRO A 418 12.51 6.28 24.21
C PRO A 418 12.66 4.73 24.17
N ALA A 419 13.46 4.22 23.23
CA ALA A 419 14.24 2.97 23.41
C ALA A 419 15.59 3.05 22.66
N LYS A 420 15.96 4.27 22.24
CA LYS A 420 17.14 4.56 21.43
C LYS A 420 18.39 4.85 22.24
N GLU A 421 18.32 4.93 23.57
CA GLU A 421 19.52 5.23 24.38
C GLU A 421 20.55 4.08 24.39
N ASN A 422 20.17 2.85 24.03
CA ASN A 422 21.13 1.76 23.77
C ASN A 422 21.52 1.62 22.29
N LEU A 423 20.84 2.31 21.36
CA LEU A 423 21.09 2.24 19.90
C LEU A 423 21.74 3.50 19.32
N ARG A 424 21.69 4.64 20.00
CA ARG A 424 22.42 5.88 19.65
C ARG A 424 23.88 5.88 20.15
N SER A 425 24.27 4.92 20.99
CA SER A 425 25.66 4.70 21.40
C SER A 425 26.45 3.85 20.40
N LEU A 426 25.76 3.08 19.54
CA LEU A 426 26.28 2.84 18.19
C LEU A 426 26.11 4.17 17.47
N LYS A 427 27.22 4.90 17.32
CA LYS A 427 27.28 6.11 16.49
C LYS A 427 26.38 5.89 15.29
N ALA A 428 25.48 6.83 15.00
CA ALA A 428 25.01 7.03 13.64
C ALA A 428 26.25 7.35 12.82
N VAL A 429 27.01 6.30 12.46
CA VAL A 429 27.94 6.32 11.36
C VAL A 429 27.00 6.56 10.21
N GLU A 430 26.88 7.83 9.83
CA GLU A 430 26.23 8.24 8.61
C GLU A 430 26.85 7.35 7.54
N LEU A 431 26.10 6.35 7.05
CA LEU A 431 26.66 5.37 6.14
C LEU A 431 26.93 6.09 4.83
N GLN A 432 28.15 6.57 4.72
CA GLN A 432 28.64 7.19 3.52
C GLN A 432 28.99 6.06 2.57
N ILE A 433 28.18 5.94 1.53
CA ILE A 433 28.51 5.08 0.39
C ILE A 433 29.89 5.50 -0.11
N GLN A 434 30.79 4.52 -0.26
CA GLN A 434 32.13 4.77 -0.73
C GLN A 434 32.09 5.41 -2.12
N GLU A 435 32.83 6.51 -2.31
CA GLU A 435 32.96 7.14 -3.63
C GLU A 435 33.53 6.17 -4.69
N THR A 436 34.28 5.17 -4.24
CA THR A 436 34.87 4.11 -5.06
C THR A 436 33.97 2.90 -5.26
N SER A 437 32.77 2.86 -4.67
CA SER A 437 31.86 1.71 -4.78
C SER A 437 31.50 1.43 -6.24
N ILE A 438 31.81 0.22 -6.69
CA ILE A 438 31.48 -0.26 -8.04
C ILE A 438 29.95 -0.35 -8.18
N ILE A 439 29.24 -0.76 -7.14
CA ILE A 439 27.77 -0.86 -7.11
C ILE A 439 27.12 0.51 -7.21
N ALA A 440 27.56 1.48 -6.40
CA ALA A 440 27.02 2.84 -6.46
C ALA A 440 27.26 3.47 -7.83
N ASN A 441 28.45 3.27 -8.39
CA ASN A 441 28.81 3.74 -9.73
C ASN A 441 27.99 3.02 -10.83
N ALA A 442 27.69 1.73 -10.66
CA ALA A 442 26.82 1.00 -11.57
C ALA A 442 25.35 1.47 -11.47
N LEU A 443 24.84 1.75 -10.27
CA LEU A 443 23.50 2.33 -10.09
C LEU A 443 23.39 3.72 -10.70
N ALA A 444 24.48 4.50 -10.70
CA ALA A 444 24.51 5.80 -11.35
C ALA A 444 24.19 5.75 -12.85
N TYR A 445 24.35 4.60 -13.52
CA TYR A 445 23.99 4.42 -14.93
C TYR A 445 22.50 4.67 -15.19
N ILE A 446 21.62 4.53 -14.19
CA ILE A 446 20.20 4.83 -14.37
C ILE A 446 19.98 6.31 -14.72
N LYS A 447 20.89 7.20 -14.33
CA LYS A 447 20.83 8.64 -14.61
C LYS A 447 21.28 8.98 -16.02
N GLU A 448 22.02 8.09 -16.67
CA GLU A 448 22.59 8.36 -17.98
C GLU A 448 21.56 8.13 -19.09
N ASP A 449 21.66 8.93 -20.16
CA ASP A 449 20.86 8.77 -21.39
C ASP A 449 21.40 7.60 -22.23
N ARG A 450 21.34 6.39 -21.68
CA ARG A 450 21.75 5.12 -22.31
C ARG A 450 20.57 4.16 -22.50
N GLU A 451 20.85 2.98 -23.04
CA GLU A 451 19.88 1.92 -23.38
C GLU A 451 19.14 1.28 -22.18
N TRP A 452 18.95 2.01 -21.08
CA TRP A 452 18.17 1.52 -19.94
C TRP A 452 16.69 1.78 -20.15
N LEU A 453 15.94 0.71 -20.34
CA LEU A 453 14.48 0.75 -20.35
C LEU A 453 13.96 0.65 -18.92
N ALA A 454 13.09 1.59 -18.53
CA ALA A 454 12.34 1.47 -17.28
C ALA A 454 11.63 0.11 -17.22
N THR A 455 11.81 -0.60 -16.11
CA THR A 455 11.14 -1.86 -15.80
C THR A 455 9.73 -1.61 -15.24
N ASP A 456 8.90 -2.66 -15.20
CA ASP A 456 7.60 -2.58 -14.51
C ASP A 456 7.76 -2.12 -13.04
N HIS A 457 8.85 -2.51 -12.39
CA HIS A 457 9.14 -2.15 -11.00
C HIS A 457 9.49 -0.66 -10.88
N ASP A 458 10.37 -0.15 -11.74
CA ASP A 458 10.72 1.29 -11.79
C ASP A 458 9.46 2.15 -11.92
N LEU A 459 8.56 1.76 -12.84
CA LEU A 459 7.36 2.51 -13.13
C LEU A 459 6.33 2.43 -11.99
N LYS A 460 6.23 1.28 -11.31
CA LYS A 460 5.39 1.12 -10.12
C LYS A 460 5.88 1.98 -8.96
N TYR A 461 7.19 1.98 -8.69
CA TYR A 461 7.76 2.84 -7.67
C TYR A 461 7.42 4.32 -7.95
N LEU A 462 7.64 4.78 -9.19
CA LEU A 462 7.27 6.13 -9.58
C LEU A 462 5.76 6.37 -9.40
N ALA A 463 4.92 5.39 -9.74
CA ALA A 463 3.48 5.50 -9.56
C ALA A 463 3.08 5.71 -8.09
N ASP A 464 3.67 4.93 -7.19
CA ASP A 464 3.42 5.05 -5.75
C ASP A 464 3.91 6.39 -5.20
N LEU A 465 5.12 6.82 -5.59
CA LEU A 465 5.68 8.11 -5.20
C LEU A 465 4.78 9.28 -5.63
N PHE A 466 4.27 9.25 -6.86
CA PHE A 466 3.38 10.29 -7.38
C PHE A 466 1.90 10.10 -6.99
N LYS A 467 1.59 9.07 -6.19
CA LYS A 467 0.23 8.69 -5.77
C LYS A 467 -0.72 8.56 -6.97
N VAL A 468 -0.26 7.89 -8.02
CA VAL A 468 -1.05 7.61 -9.22
C VAL A 468 -1.27 6.12 -9.37
N HIS A 469 -2.38 5.73 -9.98
CA HIS A 469 -2.63 4.35 -10.36
C HIS A 469 -2.00 4.05 -11.72
N LEU A 470 -1.04 3.14 -11.77
CA LEU A 470 -0.41 2.73 -13.03
C LEU A 470 -1.10 1.51 -13.64
N GLU A 471 -1.69 1.69 -14.81
CA GLU A 471 -2.25 0.62 -15.63
C GLU A 471 -1.30 0.30 -16.79
N ILE A 472 -0.74 -0.91 -16.81
CA ILE A 472 0.14 -1.40 -17.88
C ILE A 472 -0.64 -2.31 -18.83
N LEU A 473 -0.73 -1.90 -20.08
CA LEU A 473 -1.29 -2.71 -21.16
C LEU A 473 -0.17 -3.46 -21.87
N GLU A 474 -0.41 -4.71 -22.27
CA GLU A 474 0.45 -5.44 -23.19
C GLU A 474 -0.21 -5.51 -24.55
N ASN A 475 0.40 -4.86 -25.54
CA ASN A 475 -0.12 -4.78 -26.91
C ASN A 475 -1.59 -4.33 -26.96
N GLY A 476 -1.93 -3.33 -26.14
CA GLY A 476 -3.25 -2.72 -26.04
C GLY A 476 -4.26 -3.51 -25.20
N ARG A 477 -3.87 -4.62 -24.58
CA ARG A 477 -4.73 -5.45 -23.73
C ARG A 477 -4.36 -5.30 -22.26
N ASN A 478 -5.36 -5.27 -21.39
CA ASN A 478 -5.12 -5.31 -19.94
C ASN A 478 -4.46 -6.64 -19.58
N THR A 479 -3.33 -6.57 -18.89
CA THR A 479 -2.68 -7.73 -18.30
C THR A 479 -3.32 -8.03 -16.96
N GLU A 480 -3.18 -9.28 -16.48
CA GLU A 480 -3.54 -9.60 -15.09
C GLU A 480 -2.73 -8.79 -14.08
N ARG A 481 -1.51 -8.38 -14.45
CA ARG A 481 -0.65 -7.50 -13.66
C ARG A 481 -1.28 -6.12 -13.40
N SER A 482 -2.24 -5.71 -14.23
CA SER A 482 -2.95 -4.42 -14.15
C SER A 482 -4.37 -4.56 -13.60
N ARG A 483 -4.77 -5.75 -13.14
CA ARG A 483 -6.11 -6.01 -12.57
C ARG A 483 -6.23 -5.70 -11.08
N GLY A 484 -5.21 -5.08 -10.47
CA GLY A 484 -5.39 -4.50 -9.15
C GLY A 484 -6.57 -3.53 -9.18
N ALA A 485 -7.47 -3.61 -8.21
CA ALA A 485 -8.46 -2.55 -8.01
C ALA A 485 -7.69 -1.23 -7.92
N ASN A 486 -8.17 -0.16 -8.56
CA ASN A 486 -7.59 1.18 -8.34
C ASN A 486 -7.92 1.55 -6.90
N PRO A 487 -7.03 1.32 -5.92
CA PRO A 487 -7.47 1.12 -4.55
C PRO A 487 -7.77 2.44 -3.84
N PHE A 488 -7.81 3.59 -4.53
CA PHE A 488 -7.81 4.89 -3.85
C PHE A 488 -8.38 6.03 -4.70
N ALA A 489 -9.19 5.74 -5.73
CA ALA A 489 -9.62 6.76 -6.71
C ALA A 489 -8.46 7.60 -7.29
N ARG A 490 -7.22 7.07 -7.24
CA ARG A 490 -6.01 7.81 -7.64
C ARG A 490 -6.09 8.17 -9.12
N PRO A 491 -5.53 9.33 -9.53
CA PRO A 491 -5.36 9.66 -10.93
C PRO A 491 -4.64 8.52 -11.66
N ARG A 492 -5.14 8.14 -12.84
CA ARG A 492 -4.65 6.98 -13.56
C ARG A 492 -3.65 7.39 -14.65
N ILE A 493 -2.49 6.72 -14.66
CA ILE A 493 -1.58 6.67 -15.81
C ILE A 493 -1.78 5.33 -16.49
N THR A 494 -2.20 5.33 -17.76
CA THR A 494 -2.26 4.11 -18.56
C THR A 494 -1.13 4.15 -19.59
N ILE A 495 -0.27 3.13 -19.58
CA ILE A 495 0.81 2.95 -20.57
C ILE A 495 0.64 1.62 -21.27
N ASN A 496 1.08 1.55 -22.52
CA ASN A 496 0.97 0.36 -23.36
C ASN A 496 2.36 -0.09 -23.80
N ASN A 497 2.75 -1.25 -23.28
CA ASN A 497 3.96 -1.99 -23.60
C ASN A 497 3.74 -2.79 -24.90
N LEU A 498 4.34 -2.31 -25.99
CA LEU A 498 4.30 -2.92 -27.31
C LEU A 498 5.42 -3.97 -27.43
N GLY A 499 5.22 -5.11 -26.76
CA GLY A 499 6.09 -6.28 -26.88
C GLY A 499 7.48 -6.12 -26.27
N ASN A 500 7.62 -5.34 -25.19
CA ASN A 500 8.89 -5.02 -24.52
C ASN A 500 9.91 -4.27 -25.40
N TYR A 501 9.50 -3.77 -26.56
CA TYR A 501 10.36 -2.96 -27.43
C TYR A 501 10.09 -1.48 -27.28
N HIS A 502 8.83 -1.12 -27.02
CA HIS A 502 8.40 0.26 -27.01
C HIS A 502 7.23 0.44 -26.07
N TRP A 503 7.23 1.56 -25.34
CA TRP A 503 6.14 1.96 -24.47
C TRP A 503 5.43 3.15 -25.07
N THR A 504 4.11 3.23 -24.94
CA THR A 504 3.30 4.38 -25.36
C THR A 504 2.37 4.81 -24.23
N THR A 505 1.88 6.04 -24.25
CA THR A 505 0.93 6.51 -23.22
C THR A 505 -0.48 6.53 -23.78
N ARG A 506 -1.42 5.94 -23.06
CA ARG A 506 -2.84 6.04 -23.36
C ARG A 506 -3.43 7.20 -22.59
N LEU A 507 -3.55 8.34 -23.26
CA LEU A 507 -4.16 9.54 -22.68
C LEU A 507 -5.67 9.40 -22.69
N SER A 508 -6.31 9.70 -21.56
CA SER A 508 -7.74 9.96 -21.57
C SER A 508 -7.93 11.39 -22.11
N VAL A 509 -8.59 11.53 -23.26
CA VAL A 509 -8.83 12.82 -23.94
C VAL A 509 -10.24 13.36 -23.69
N GLY A 510 -10.92 12.81 -22.68
CA GLY A 510 -12.29 13.14 -22.30
C GLY A 510 -13.27 11.99 -22.62
N TYR A 511 -14.52 12.13 -22.19
CA TYR A 511 -15.60 11.27 -22.67
C TYR A 511 -15.91 11.60 -24.13
N GLN A 512 -16.22 10.61 -24.97
CA GLN A 512 -16.72 10.85 -26.32
C GLN A 512 -18.07 11.55 -26.22
N THR A 513 -18.06 12.86 -26.05
CA THR A 513 -19.25 13.66 -26.26
C THR A 513 -19.03 14.30 -27.63
N SER A 514 -19.95 14.05 -28.57
CA SER A 514 -19.99 14.64 -29.92
C SER A 514 -19.63 16.15 -29.95
N LYS A 515 -19.25 16.70 -31.12
CA LYS A 515 -18.98 18.15 -31.27
C LYS A 515 -20.10 19.06 -30.72
N ASP A 516 -21.34 18.57 -30.65
CA ASP A 516 -22.49 19.28 -30.07
C ASP A 516 -22.53 19.27 -28.54
N SER A 517 -21.84 18.33 -27.89
CA SER A 517 -21.79 18.18 -26.44
C SER A 517 -20.58 18.83 -25.77
N LEU A 518 -19.61 19.30 -26.54
CA LEU A 518 -18.73 20.39 -26.10
C LEU A 518 -19.52 21.67 -25.75
N LYS A 519 -20.71 21.85 -26.35
CA LYS A 519 -21.65 22.92 -25.96
C LYS A 519 -22.25 22.71 -24.55
N TYR A 520 -22.24 21.47 -24.06
CA TYR A 520 -22.67 21.08 -22.71
C TYR A 520 -21.48 20.82 -21.76
N ALA A 521 -20.23 20.78 -22.24
CA ALA A 521 -19.05 20.59 -21.39
C ALA A 521 -18.85 21.72 -20.38
N GLY A 522 -19.34 22.93 -20.66
CA GLY A 522 -19.39 24.03 -19.69
C GLY A 522 -20.38 23.81 -18.53
N TRP A 523 -21.26 22.81 -18.61
CA TRP A 523 -22.17 22.39 -17.55
C TRP A 523 -21.60 21.24 -16.69
N VAL A 524 -20.74 20.39 -17.26
CA VAL A 524 -20.17 19.19 -16.61
C VAL A 524 -19.38 19.50 -15.33
N TYR A 525 -18.88 20.73 -15.17
CA TYR A 525 -17.97 21.08 -14.07
C TYR A 525 -18.53 22.12 -13.09
N LYS A 526 -19.83 22.45 -13.14
CA LYS A 526 -20.39 23.52 -12.27
C LYS A 526 -21.03 23.04 -10.98
N LYS A 527 -21.44 21.77 -10.87
CA LYS A 527 -22.01 21.20 -9.65
C LYS A 527 -21.63 19.73 -9.50
N ALA A 528 -21.31 19.35 -8.26
CA ALA A 528 -20.91 17.99 -7.87
C ALA A 528 -22.07 16.98 -7.98
N THR A 529 -23.32 17.45 -7.92
CA THR A 529 -24.52 16.62 -8.03
C THR A 529 -25.28 16.93 -9.34
N LEU A 530 -25.98 15.92 -9.85
CA LEU A 530 -26.93 16.02 -10.97
C LEU A 530 -28.28 16.33 -10.33
N ASP A 531 -28.82 17.53 -10.54
CA ASP A 531 -30.10 17.94 -9.96
C ASP A 531 -31.26 17.82 -10.97
N LYS A 532 -32.51 17.83 -10.47
CA LYS A 532 -33.72 17.75 -11.32
C LYS A 532 -33.78 18.90 -12.33
N GLU A 533 -33.30 20.08 -11.96
CA GLU A 533 -33.33 21.28 -12.80
C GLU A 533 -32.36 21.18 -13.97
N GLU A 534 -31.21 20.53 -13.81
CA GLU A 534 -30.31 20.22 -14.91
C GLU A 534 -30.93 19.21 -15.88
N ILE A 535 -31.48 18.10 -15.38
CA ILE A 535 -32.16 17.09 -16.22
C ILE A 535 -33.26 17.77 -17.04
N LYS A 536 -34.09 18.57 -16.37
CA LYS A 536 -35.18 19.35 -16.96
C LYS A 536 -34.67 20.35 -17.99
N ALA A 537 -33.65 21.15 -17.67
CA ALA A 537 -33.08 22.12 -18.61
C ALA A 537 -32.55 21.43 -19.87
N LEU A 538 -31.85 20.30 -19.71
CA LEU A 538 -31.28 19.55 -20.82
C LEU A 538 -32.37 18.95 -21.71
N LEU A 539 -33.42 18.38 -21.12
CA LEU A 539 -34.58 17.84 -21.84
C LEU A 539 -35.43 18.94 -22.48
N LEU A 540 -35.59 20.11 -21.83
CA LEU A 540 -36.29 21.25 -22.41
C LEU A 540 -35.64 21.71 -23.71
N THR A 541 -34.31 21.64 -23.84
CA THR A 541 -33.64 21.95 -25.13
C THR A 541 -34.01 20.96 -26.24
N TYR A 542 -34.47 19.76 -25.91
CA TYR A 542 -35.01 18.80 -26.86
C TYR A 542 -36.47 19.13 -27.25
N THR A 543 -37.28 19.62 -26.32
CA THR A 543 -38.71 19.86 -26.56
C THR A 543 -39.02 21.24 -27.14
N THR A 544 -38.19 22.25 -26.87
CA THR A 544 -38.49 23.68 -27.16
C THR A 544 -37.73 24.29 -28.36
N GLY A 545 -36.79 23.58 -28.99
CA GLY A 545 -36.03 24.12 -30.13
C GLY A 545 -36.81 24.08 -31.46
N PHE A 546 -36.52 24.96 -32.42
CA PHE A 546 -37.20 25.08 -33.73
C PHE A 546 -37.43 23.74 -34.47
N ILE A 547 -36.56 22.75 -34.26
CA ILE A 547 -36.69 21.40 -34.84
C ILE A 547 -37.87 20.60 -34.24
N SER A 548 -38.36 20.93 -33.04
CA SER A 548 -39.50 20.24 -32.41
C SER A 548 -40.81 20.40 -33.19
N PHE A 549 -40.92 21.45 -34.03
CA PHE A 549 -42.05 21.64 -34.94
C PHE A 549 -42.17 20.56 -36.03
N PHE A 550 -41.09 19.84 -36.34
CA PHE A 550 -41.08 18.82 -37.41
C PHE A 550 -41.34 17.40 -36.89
N GLY A 551 -41.79 17.26 -35.64
CA GLY A 551 -41.99 15.97 -35.00
C GLY A 551 -40.67 15.35 -34.55
N ARG A 552 -40.60 14.93 -33.29
CA ARG A 552 -39.45 14.19 -32.76
C ARG A 552 -39.93 12.86 -32.21
N ALA A 553 -39.23 11.77 -32.55
CA ALA A 553 -39.60 10.41 -32.20
C ALA A 553 -39.79 10.21 -30.68
N HIS A 554 -39.02 10.94 -29.86
CA HIS A 554 -39.03 10.80 -28.40
C HIS A 554 -39.63 12.00 -27.66
N LEU A 555 -40.44 12.83 -28.33
CA LEU A 555 -41.01 14.06 -27.72
C LEU A 555 -41.88 13.76 -26.50
N GLN A 556 -42.72 12.73 -26.60
CA GLN A 556 -43.62 12.34 -25.52
C GLN A 556 -42.82 11.94 -24.27
N LYS A 557 -41.81 11.05 -24.42
CA LYS A 557 -41.00 10.61 -23.29
C LYS A 557 -40.18 11.76 -22.68
N ALA A 558 -39.66 12.67 -23.50
CA ALA A 558 -38.98 13.86 -23.00
C ALA A 558 -39.90 14.71 -22.10
N ASN A 559 -41.16 14.91 -22.50
CA ASN A 559 -42.15 15.64 -21.69
C ASN A 559 -42.54 14.88 -20.42
N GLU A 560 -42.66 13.55 -20.46
CA GLU A 560 -42.90 12.72 -19.28
C GLU A 560 -41.77 12.87 -18.25
N LEU A 561 -40.51 12.77 -18.69
CA LEU A 561 -39.34 12.94 -17.82
C LEU A 561 -39.27 14.38 -17.25
N ILE A 562 -39.58 15.40 -18.06
CA ILE A 562 -39.69 16.80 -17.58
C ILE A 562 -40.78 16.94 -16.51
N ALA A 563 -41.93 16.29 -16.68
CA ALA A 563 -43.00 16.31 -15.70
C ALA A 563 -42.54 15.68 -14.38
N ARG A 564 -41.80 14.56 -14.44
CA ARG A 564 -41.19 13.92 -13.27
C ARG A 564 -40.13 14.80 -12.59
N CYS A 565 -39.39 15.61 -13.33
CA CYS A 565 -38.50 16.60 -12.72
C CYS A 565 -39.24 17.66 -11.88
N ASN A 566 -40.53 17.91 -12.15
CA ASN A 566 -41.37 18.81 -11.34
C ASN A 566 -42.15 18.09 -10.23
N ASP A 567 -42.12 16.76 -10.21
CA ASP A 567 -42.73 15.97 -9.15
C ASP A 567 -41.79 15.93 -7.95
N GLU A 568 -42.25 16.46 -6.82
CA GLU A 568 -41.48 16.48 -5.57
C GLU A 568 -41.14 15.05 -5.11
N GLN A 569 -42.01 14.07 -5.39
CA GLN A 569 -41.85 12.67 -4.95
C GLN A 569 -40.88 11.86 -5.80
N SER A 570 -40.60 12.27 -7.04
CA SER A 570 -39.68 11.52 -7.93
C SER A 570 -38.24 11.92 -7.66
N SER A 571 -37.35 11.03 -7.20
CA SER A 571 -35.92 11.35 -7.04
C SER A 571 -35.18 11.43 -8.39
N VAL A 572 -33.95 11.96 -8.38
CA VAL A 572 -33.06 11.92 -9.57
C VAL A 572 -32.80 10.48 -10.00
N ALA A 573 -32.60 9.56 -9.05
CA ALA A 573 -32.39 8.15 -9.32
C ALA A 573 -33.62 7.49 -9.98
N ASP A 574 -34.83 7.83 -9.55
CA ASP A 574 -36.06 7.30 -10.16
C ASP A 574 -36.26 7.81 -11.59
N ILE A 575 -35.92 9.07 -11.84
CA ILE A 575 -35.96 9.70 -13.17
C ILE A 575 -34.94 9.02 -14.08
N MET A 576 -33.70 8.83 -13.62
CA MET A 576 -32.65 8.18 -14.41
C MET A 576 -32.91 6.70 -14.65
N THR A 577 -33.53 6.00 -13.70
CA THR A 577 -33.95 4.60 -13.85
C THR A 577 -35.01 4.47 -14.95
N ASP A 578 -36.04 5.32 -14.95
CA ASP A 578 -37.06 5.35 -15.99
C ASP A 578 -36.48 5.76 -17.36
N PHE A 579 -35.55 6.73 -17.37
CA PHE A 579 -34.86 7.13 -18.58
C PHE A 579 -34.06 5.95 -19.16
N ARG A 580 -33.23 5.27 -18.36
CA ARG A 580 -32.48 4.06 -18.77
C ARG A 580 -33.41 2.97 -19.29
N GLY A 581 -34.50 2.68 -18.58
CA GLY A 581 -35.49 1.67 -18.97
C GLY A 581 -36.08 1.95 -20.36
N TYR A 582 -36.44 3.20 -20.64
CA TYR A 582 -36.89 3.61 -21.96
C TYR A 582 -35.82 3.50 -23.03
N MET A 583 -34.58 3.87 -22.73
CA MET A 583 -33.46 3.80 -23.68
C MET A 583 -33.12 2.36 -24.06
N TYR A 584 -33.28 1.39 -23.17
CA TYR A 584 -33.06 -0.01 -23.51
C TYR A 584 -34.20 -0.64 -24.33
N ALA A 585 -35.40 -0.06 -24.27
CA ALA A 585 -36.58 -0.60 -24.94
C ALA A 585 -36.75 -0.13 -26.41
N GLN A 586 -35.97 0.85 -26.86
CA GLN A 586 -36.14 1.49 -28.17
C GLN A 586 -34.92 1.31 -29.06
N GLU A 587 -35.13 1.25 -30.38
CA GLU A 587 -34.05 1.31 -31.37
C GLU A 587 -33.75 2.79 -31.71
N TYR A 588 -32.48 3.18 -31.64
CA TYR A 588 -32.04 4.55 -31.92
C TYR A 588 -31.22 4.63 -33.20
N ILE A 589 -31.42 5.70 -33.95
CA ILE A 589 -30.56 6.03 -35.09
C ILE A 589 -29.28 6.70 -34.56
N PRO A 590 -28.09 6.30 -35.04
CA PRO A 590 -26.85 6.97 -34.66
C PRO A 590 -26.93 8.49 -34.87
N GLY A 591 -26.65 9.25 -33.80
CA GLY A 591 -26.73 10.71 -33.82
C GLY A 591 -28.05 11.30 -33.34
N ASP A 592 -29.01 10.48 -32.90
CA ASP A 592 -30.25 10.94 -32.28
C ASP A 592 -29.95 11.91 -31.11
N SER A 593 -30.59 13.07 -31.14
CA SER A 593 -30.35 14.12 -30.15
C SER A 593 -30.93 13.81 -28.76
N PHE A 594 -31.90 12.90 -28.66
CA PHE A 594 -32.41 12.36 -27.40
C PHE A 594 -31.40 11.40 -26.78
N LEU A 595 -30.86 10.47 -27.58
CA LEU A 595 -29.80 9.55 -27.16
C LEU A 595 -28.57 10.30 -26.64
N LYS A 596 -28.09 11.33 -27.34
CA LYS A 596 -26.96 12.16 -26.89
C LYS A 596 -27.18 12.79 -25.50
N ARG A 597 -28.42 13.22 -25.21
CA ARG A 597 -28.78 13.83 -23.92
C ARG A 597 -28.85 12.78 -22.82
N PHE A 598 -29.42 11.62 -23.13
CA PHE A 598 -29.40 10.48 -22.22
C PHE A 598 -27.96 10.08 -21.89
N GLU A 599 -27.09 9.89 -22.88
CA GLU A 599 -25.70 9.51 -22.67
C GLU A 599 -24.96 10.50 -21.76
N TYR A 600 -25.22 11.80 -21.93
CA TYR A 600 -24.69 12.84 -21.05
C TYR A 600 -25.20 12.69 -19.60
N LEU A 601 -26.51 12.56 -19.42
CA LEU A 601 -27.14 12.47 -18.10
C LEU A 601 -26.78 11.16 -17.40
N ASP A 602 -26.68 10.06 -18.12
CA ASP A 602 -26.26 8.76 -17.59
C ASP A 602 -24.79 8.78 -17.18
N ALA A 603 -23.90 9.39 -17.98
CA ALA A 603 -22.50 9.56 -17.60
C ALA A 603 -22.35 10.46 -16.37
N ARG A 604 -23.11 11.56 -16.27
CA ARG A 604 -23.16 12.43 -15.08
C ARG A 604 -23.64 11.66 -13.85
N HIS A 605 -24.76 10.95 -13.98
CA HIS A 605 -25.34 10.17 -12.89
C HIS A 605 -24.40 9.06 -12.42
N ARG A 606 -23.78 8.30 -13.34
CA ARG A 606 -22.82 7.25 -12.99
C ARG A 606 -21.54 7.79 -12.37
N THR A 607 -21.05 8.93 -12.86
CA THR A 607 -19.87 9.57 -12.24
C THR A 607 -20.19 9.95 -10.80
N ILE A 608 -21.44 10.30 -10.49
CA ILE A 608 -21.87 10.55 -9.11
C ILE A 608 -22.02 9.22 -8.35
N GLU A 609 -22.67 8.20 -8.91
CA GLU A 609 -22.76 6.85 -8.31
C GLU A 609 -21.36 6.28 -8.00
N ASP A 610 -20.36 6.54 -8.84
CA ASP A 610 -18.96 6.12 -8.65
C ASP A 610 -18.20 6.97 -7.61
N VAL A 611 -18.74 8.14 -7.23
CA VAL A 611 -18.19 9.08 -6.23
C VAL A 611 -18.83 8.86 -4.85
N LEU A 612 -20.02 8.26 -4.79
CA LEU A 612 -20.70 7.89 -3.55
C LEU A 612 -20.02 6.68 -2.92
N LEU A 613 -19.49 6.83 -1.71
CA LEU A 613 -19.06 5.69 -0.89
C LEU A 613 -20.29 4.81 -0.61
N THR A 614 -20.35 3.61 -1.19
CA THR A 614 -21.44 2.68 -0.91
C THR A 614 -21.04 1.66 0.17
N LYS A 615 -22.03 1.06 0.85
CA LYS A 615 -21.79 -0.11 1.72
C LYS A 615 -21.02 -1.23 0.99
N ARG A 616 -21.24 -1.36 -0.33
CA ARG A 616 -20.56 -2.34 -1.19
C ARG A 616 -19.09 -2.01 -1.41
N ASP A 617 -18.73 -0.74 -1.46
CA ASP A 617 -17.32 -0.32 -1.55
C ASP A 617 -16.58 -0.62 -0.25
N ILE A 618 -17.17 -0.29 0.91
CA ILE A 618 -16.63 -0.65 2.23
C ILE A 618 -16.49 -2.18 2.34
N GLU A 619 -17.54 -2.93 1.97
CA GLU A 619 -17.50 -4.39 1.95
C GLU A 619 -16.36 -4.92 1.08
N ARG A 620 -16.15 -4.34 -0.11
CA ARG A 620 -15.07 -4.75 -1.02
C ARG A 620 -13.69 -4.49 -0.43
N VAL A 621 -13.47 -3.32 0.18
CA VAL A 621 -12.20 -2.96 0.82
C VAL A 621 -11.84 -3.99 1.91
N PHE A 622 -12.77 -4.26 2.83
CA PHE A 622 -12.53 -5.23 3.90
C PHE A 622 -12.53 -6.69 3.41
N ALA A 623 -13.27 -7.03 2.35
CA ALA A 623 -13.17 -8.35 1.74
C ALA A 623 -11.79 -8.59 1.11
N ASN A 624 -11.21 -7.58 0.45
CA ASN A 624 -9.85 -7.65 -0.08
C ASN A 624 -8.82 -7.80 1.05
N TYR A 625 -9.01 -7.10 2.17
CA TYR A 625 -8.20 -7.27 3.38
C TYR A 625 -8.25 -8.71 3.94
N ILE A 626 -9.44 -9.32 3.97
CA ILE A 626 -9.58 -10.73 4.40
C ILE A 626 -8.87 -11.69 3.43
N HIS A 627 -8.96 -11.43 2.12
CA HIS A 627 -8.39 -12.30 1.09
C HIS A 627 -6.87 -12.19 0.98
N SER A 628 -6.28 -11.05 1.33
CA SER A 628 -4.82 -10.86 1.31
C SER A 628 -4.09 -11.62 2.42
N GLY A 629 -4.81 -12.23 3.38
CA GLY A 629 -4.25 -13.14 4.36
C GLY A 629 -3.42 -12.47 5.46
N TYR A 630 -3.55 -11.15 5.64
CA TYR A 630 -2.88 -10.39 6.69
C TYR A 630 -3.41 -10.74 8.10
N ILE A 631 -2.66 -10.26 9.10
CA ILE A 631 -2.67 -10.63 10.53
C ILE A 631 -4.07 -10.95 11.09
N ARG A 632 -4.17 -12.10 11.77
CA ARG A 632 -5.44 -12.68 12.25
C ARG A 632 -6.24 -11.80 13.21
N ASN A 633 -5.59 -10.86 13.89
CA ASN A 633 -6.18 -10.09 14.98
C ASN A 633 -7.36 -9.21 14.51
N HIS A 634 -7.40 -8.84 13.22
CA HIS A 634 -8.44 -7.96 12.68
C HIS A 634 -9.43 -8.66 11.75
N LEU A 635 -9.29 -9.97 11.54
CA LEU A 635 -10.22 -10.73 10.70
C LEU A 635 -11.64 -10.79 11.28
N VAL A 636 -11.77 -10.79 12.62
CA VAL A 636 -13.08 -10.76 13.28
C VAL A 636 -13.75 -9.42 13.00
N GLU A 637 -13.01 -8.33 13.11
CA GLU A 637 -13.55 -6.99 12.89
C GLU A 637 -13.86 -6.72 11.42
N ALA A 638 -12.95 -7.05 10.51
CA ALA A 638 -13.22 -6.93 9.07
C ALA A 638 -14.48 -7.72 8.66
N ARG A 639 -14.76 -8.86 9.31
CA ARG A 639 -16.00 -9.62 9.10
C ARG A 639 -17.22 -8.96 9.75
N ARG A 640 -17.07 -8.34 10.92
CA ARG A 640 -18.13 -7.53 11.55
C ARG A 640 -18.51 -6.38 10.63
N ILE A 641 -17.55 -5.59 10.16
CA ILE A 641 -17.77 -4.47 9.23
C ILE A 641 -18.44 -4.94 7.92
N ILE A 642 -18.05 -6.09 7.37
CA ILE A 642 -18.77 -6.69 6.22
C ILE A 642 -20.21 -7.07 6.57
N GLY A 643 -20.43 -7.60 7.78
CA GLY A 643 -21.77 -7.88 8.30
C GLY A 643 -22.61 -6.61 8.42
N ASP A 644 -22.04 -5.56 9.00
CA ASP A 644 -22.64 -4.24 9.17
C ASP A 644 -22.98 -3.62 7.79
N CYS A 645 -22.11 -3.77 6.79
CA CYS A 645 -22.40 -3.36 5.40
C CYS A 645 -23.57 -4.12 4.76
N ARG A 646 -23.93 -5.30 5.27
CA ARG A 646 -25.06 -6.12 4.79
C ARG A 646 -26.32 -5.91 5.63
N ASP A 647 -26.22 -5.24 6.76
CA ASP A 647 -27.38 -4.88 7.56
C ASP A 647 -28.17 -3.78 6.83
N PRO A 648 -29.44 -4.01 6.47
CA PRO A 648 -30.26 -3.01 5.80
C PRO A 648 -30.56 -1.79 6.69
N GLU A 649 -30.55 -1.93 8.02
CA GLU A 649 -30.92 -0.87 8.96
C GLU A 649 -29.75 0.07 9.30
N MET A 650 -28.50 -0.41 9.18
CA MET A 650 -27.33 0.38 9.58
C MET A 650 -26.88 1.30 8.46
N ASP A 651 -26.81 2.62 8.63
CA ASP A 651 -26.41 3.51 7.53
C ASP A 651 -24.88 3.58 7.33
N ILE A 652 -24.44 4.22 6.23
CA ILE A 652 -23.00 4.31 5.89
C ILE A 652 -22.22 5.14 6.93
N ASN A 653 -22.85 6.15 7.53
CA ASN A 653 -22.23 6.98 8.56
C ASN A 653 -22.05 6.18 9.86
N GLU A 654 -23.04 5.39 10.25
CA GLU A 654 -22.95 4.46 11.38
C GLU A 654 -21.84 3.42 11.17
N ILE A 655 -21.71 2.86 9.96
CA ILE A 655 -20.62 1.94 9.62
C ILE A 655 -19.26 2.64 9.72
N CYS A 656 -19.13 3.85 9.18
CA CYS A 656 -17.89 4.62 9.25
C CYS A 656 -17.53 4.99 10.70
N LEU A 657 -18.51 5.40 11.51
CA LEU A 657 -18.34 5.68 12.93
C LEU A 657 -17.93 4.42 13.70
N ALA A 658 -18.50 3.26 13.37
CA ALA A 658 -18.11 1.99 13.97
C ALA A 658 -16.67 1.57 13.61
N ILE A 659 -16.22 1.89 12.39
CA ILE A 659 -14.82 1.71 11.97
C ILE A 659 -13.90 2.65 12.75
N GLU A 660 -14.27 3.93 12.87
CA GLU A 660 -13.49 4.93 13.61
C GLU A 660 -13.41 4.62 15.11
N ASP A 661 -14.52 4.26 15.74
CA ASP A 661 -14.61 3.84 17.14
C ASP A 661 -13.76 2.59 17.43
N TYR A 662 -13.77 1.61 16.51
CA TYR A 662 -12.88 0.44 16.62
C TYR A 662 -11.40 0.84 16.55
N VAL A 663 -11.05 1.75 15.64
CA VAL A 663 -9.69 2.27 15.47
C VAL A 663 -9.21 3.02 16.70
N GLU A 664 -10.08 3.81 17.32
CA GLU A 664 -9.78 4.51 18.58
C GLU A 664 -9.60 3.53 19.74
N LYS A 665 -10.47 2.52 19.87
CA LYS A 665 -10.46 1.58 21.00
C LYS A 665 -9.31 0.58 21.01
N THR A 666 -8.75 0.26 19.84
CA THR A 666 -7.77 -0.83 19.72
C THR A 666 -6.32 -0.38 19.82
N GLN A 667 -6.06 0.90 20.10
CA GLN A 667 -4.71 1.45 20.36
C GLN A 667 -3.68 1.00 19.30
N PHE A 668 -4.01 1.19 18.02
CA PHE A 668 -3.21 0.71 16.89
C PHE A 668 -1.78 1.26 16.86
N ASN A 669 -0.83 0.46 17.35
CA ASN A 669 0.60 0.68 17.11
C ASN A 669 1.06 -0.24 15.97
N SER A 670 1.19 0.31 14.75
CA SER A 670 1.98 -0.20 13.60
C SER A 670 1.43 -1.21 12.57
N ASP A 671 0.20 -1.75 12.66
CA ASP A 671 -0.30 -2.64 11.58
C ASP A 671 -0.78 -1.85 10.34
N SER A 672 0.14 -1.63 9.40
CA SER A 672 -0.06 -0.77 8.21
C SER A 672 -1.24 -1.20 7.33
N SER A 673 -1.50 -2.50 7.23
CA SER A 673 -2.44 -3.04 6.23
C SER A 673 -3.92 -2.80 6.57
N PHE A 674 -4.32 -2.94 7.83
CA PHE A 674 -5.69 -2.62 8.27
C PHE A 674 -5.91 -1.11 8.28
N MET A 675 -4.89 -0.36 8.73
CA MET A 675 -4.93 1.10 8.74
C MET A 675 -4.98 1.70 7.34
N ASP A 676 -4.42 1.05 6.32
CA ASP A 676 -4.58 1.45 4.93
C ASP A 676 -6.01 1.26 4.42
N CYS A 677 -6.71 0.19 4.83
CA CYS A 677 -8.14 0.00 4.55
C CYS A 677 -9.01 1.04 5.25
N VAL A 678 -8.73 1.33 6.53
CA VAL A 678 -9.40 2.39 7.30
C VAL A 678 -9.18 3.75 6.64
N ARG A 679 -7.95 4.03 6.21
CA ARG A 679 -7.61 5.27 5.49
C ARG A 679 -8.33 5.35 4.16
N GLU A 680 -8.44 4.25 3.41
CA GLU A 680 -9.21 4.19 2.16
C GLU A 680 -10.68 4.56 2.39
N VAL A 681 -11.32 3.97 3.42
CA VAL A 681 -12.72 4.30 3.77
C VAL A 681 -12.87 5.75 4.20
N ARG A 682 -11.94 6.27 5.01
CA ARG A 682 -11.94 7.68 5.45
C ARG A 682 -11.73 8.65 4.28
N ASP A 683 -10.82 8.34 3.36
CA ASP A 683 -10.55 9.16 2.19
C ASP A 683 -11.77 9.20 1.26
N LEU A 684 -12.44 8.06 1.06
CA LEU A 684 -13.69 7.98 0.31
C LEU A 684 -14.82 8.77 0.99
N LYS A 685 -14.95 8.68 2.33
CA LYS A 685 -15.93 9.46 3.11
C LYS A 685 -15.67 10.96 3.00
N GLN A 686 -14.44 11.42 3.29
CA GLN A 686 -14.07 12.84 3.15
C GLN A 686 -14.23 13.35 1.72
N PHE A 687 -14.03 12.49 0.72
CA PHE A 687 -14.29 12.83 -0.66
C PHE A 687 -15.79 13.02 -0.92
N ALA A 688 -16.66 12.14 -0.41
CA ALA A 688 -18.11 12.32 -0.47
C ALA A 688 -18.58 13.59 0.26
N ASP A 689 -18.12 13.81 1.50
CA ASP A 689 -18.50 14.96 2.34
C ASP A 689 -18.14 16.31 1.70
N ARG A 690 -16.95 16.41 1.09
CA ARG A 690 -16.47 17.63 0.41
C ARG A 690 -17.30 18.03 -0.82
N HIS A 691 -18.15 17.13 -1.31
CA HIS A 691 -18.95 17.35 -2.51
C HIS A 691 -20.43 17.61 -2.21
N GLU A 692 -20.77 17.92 -0.95
CA GLU A 692 -22.14 18.27 -0.50
C GLU A 692 -23.19 17.27 -1.00
N VAL A 693 -22.87 15.98 -0.88
CA VAL A 693 -23.82 14.92 -1.16
C VAL A 693 -24.83 14.89 0.00
N ASP A 694 -26.08 15.20 -0.31
CA ASP A 694 -27.18 15.17 0.66
C ASP A 694 -27.53 13.72 1.06
N ASP A 695 -27.68 13.46 2.36
CA ASP A 695 -27.80 12.13 2.97
C ASP A 695 -29.14 11.42 2.68
N GLU A 696 -30.14 12.13 2.15
CA GLU A 696 -31.52 11.62 1.96
C GLU A 696 -31.68 10.56 0.85
N HIS A 697 -30.60 10.06 0.22
CA HIS A 697 -30.68 9.21 -0.98
C HIS A 697 -30.05 7.81 -0.86
N SER A 698 -29.88 7.28 0.35
CA SER A 698 -29.59 5.85 0.53
C SER A 698 -30.82 5.00 0.16
N LEU A 699 -30.76 4.33 -0.99
CA LEU A 699 -31.82 3.42 -1.45
C LEU A 699 -32.01 2.27 -0.45
N PRO A 700 -33.26 1.93 -0.04
CA PRO A 700 -33.51 0.66 0.63
C PRO A 700 -33.30 -0.48 -0.37
N LEU A 701 -32.45 -1.44 0.00
CA LEU A 701 -32.04 -2.64 -0.77
C LEU A 701 -33.20 -3.54 -1.24
N ASN A 702 -34.44 -3.24 -0.86
CA ASN A 702 -35.62 -4.08 -1.13
C ASN A 702 -36.24 -3.89 -2.53
N SER A 703 -35.73 -3.00 -3.39
CA SER A 703 -36.31 -2.77 -4.73
C SER A 703 -35.53 -3.37 -5.91
N ILE A 704 -34.44 -4.12 -5.68
CA ILE A 704 -33.60 -4.73 -6.74
C ILE A 704 -33.52 -6.27 -6.63
N PHE A 705 -34.57 -6.94 -6.15
CA PHE A 705 -34.71 -8.40 -6.28
C PHE A 705 -35.92 -8.80 -7.11
#